data_AF-A0A316DRM3-F1
#
_entry.id   AF-A0A316DRM3-F1
#
_cell.length_a   1.000
_cell.length_b   1.000
_cell.length_c   1.000
_cell.angle_alpha   90.00
_cell.angle_beta   90.00
_cell.angle_gamma   90.00
#
_symmetry.space_group_name_H-M   'P 1'
#
loop_
_entity.id
_entity.type
_entity.pdbx_description
1 polymer ?
#
loop_
_entity_poly.entity_id
_entity_poly.type
_entity_poly.pdbx_seq_one_letter_code
_entity_poly.pdbx_strand_id
1 'polypeptide(L)'
;MHQTERLEEFKKSVQNKFNVYNSLFLNLPYRNIENVGMVVPLLHHQSKQGLKEGLNPQDILESFFKNYVDIKEEKDQIDFMFRIIQYVERQVVLYDSVEDAAFPKLQEHSDSLSIKDYFQLVNRTKSWDKVAEKLSTFSARIVLTAHPTQFYTPAVLDIMNDLRSLIVDNKIDDIDVTLQQLGLTSLINSQKPTPFDEAKNIIYILRNVYYDAMGDLYAYIKENIDNDDFENHNIMKLGFWPGGDRDGNPFVTAEITKNVADDLRLNLMKCYYNDLKSLQKKLTFKKVQGPLKELRNKLYSAMFNPAKSISFQEIVDPLMTMRELLRNDYHGLYLGMLDHFIDKVKIFKTHFATLDIRQDHSKHILVVETILKNTGYIKESLDELSESELVNLLVKENIKADPDTYEDIVRDTLLNIQQLKEIQAKNGEDGCNRYIISNSEDIFSVLFVYGLFRWSGWQDDSITFDIIPLFETMKGMSEAEGVMQYLFDLPEYRSHLNQRNDSQTMMLGFSDGTKDGGYVKANWSILKTKEQLSKVCKKNHVKALFFDGRGGPPARGGGKTHRFYASQTKDIANHEIQLTIQGQTITSTYGTKEQFKHNSEQLLTAGLSNNLFGKENVISKEHRKLLEELSELSFAKYDALKQHEMFISYLENRSTLKYYQKANIGSRPGKRGNKAKLTLSDLRAISFVGSWSQLKQNVPGYFGIGTAIKTIRETGRLRELKKMYKEVPFFKALMHNSMMSLTKCYFELTSYMKEDEKYGEFWNILHKEYELSKEMLLLISGYDVLMENEAISRESIQIRENIVLPLLVIQQYALQRIGQNTTYKELYEKIVTRSLYGNINASRNSA
;
A
#
# COMPACT_ATOMS: atom_id res chain seq x y z
N MET A 1 -32.79 -4.72 -4.16
CA MET A 1 -32.71 -5.59 -5.35
C MET A 1 -31.25 -5.87 -5.70
N HIS A 2 -30.46 -4.87 -6.07
CA HIS A 2 -29.05 -5.08 -6.47
C HIS A 2 -28.13 -5.71 -5.40
N GLN A 3 -28.23 -5.33 -4.12
CA GLN A 3 -27.38 -5.94 -3.08
C GLN A 3 -27.68 -7.43 -2.86
N THR A 4 -28.92 -7.86 -3.06
CA THR A 4 -29.34 -9.27 -2.94
C THR A 4 -28.80 -10.08 -4.13
N GLU A 5 -28.96 -9.59 -5.35
CA GLU A 5 -28.43 -10.22 -6.59
C GLU A 5 -26.90 -10.38 -6.51
N ARG A 6 -26.21 -9.33 -6.06
CA ARG A 6 -24.76 -9.37 -5.84
C ARG A 6 -24.33 -10.43 -4.83
N LEU A 7 -25.09 -10.57 -3.74
CA LEU A 7 -24.81 -11.55 -2.71
C LEU A 7 -25.04 -12.98 -3.21
N GLU A 8 -26.08 -13.18 -4.03
CA GLU A 8 -26.34 -14.45 -4.70
C GLU A 8 -25.22 -14.81 -5.68
N GLU A 9 -24.76 -13.86 -6.49
CA GLU A 9 -23.63 -14.07 -7.40
C GLU A 9 -22.34 -14.34 -6.64
N PHE A 10 -22.09 -13.65 -5.51
CA PHE A 10 -20.97 -13.98 -4.62
C PHE A 10 -21.04 -15.40 -4.08
N LYS A 11 -22.22 -15.83 -3.59
CA LYS A 11 -22.42 -17.21 -3.13
C LYS A 11 -22.13 -18.22 -4.24
N LYS A 12 -22.60 -17.95 -5.45
CA LYS A 12 -22.43 -18.84 -6.61
C LYS A 12 -20.99 -18.88 -7.11
N SER A 13 -20.40 -17.73 -7.40
CA SER A 13 -19.10 -17.63 -8.09
C SER A 13 -17.90 -17.68 -7.15
N VAL A 14 -18.08 -17.36 -5.86
CA VAL A 14 -17.01 -17.44 -4.86
C VAL A 14 -17.24 -18.60 -3.89
N GLN A 15 -18.29 -18.55 -3.07
CA GLN A 15 -18.46 -19.51 -1.97
C GLN A 15 -18.62 -20.95 -2.47
N ASN A 16 -19.51 -21.20 -3.44
CA ASN A 16 -19.75 -22.54 -3.95
C ASN A 16 -18.54 -23.09 -4.71
N LYS A 17 -17.92 -22.27 -5.56
CA LYS A 17 -16.70 -22.67 -6.29
C LYS A 17 -15.56 -22.99 -5.33
N PHE A 18 -15.34 -22.13 -4.33
CA PHE A 18 -14.35 -22.40 -3.29
C PHE A 18 -14.64 -23.72 -2.58
N ASN A 19 -15.89 -23.99 -2.18
CA ASN A 19 -16.24 -25.25 -1.52
C ASN A 19 -15.94 -26.47 -2.41
N VAL A 20 -16.29 -26.42 -3.70
CA VAL A 20 -16.02 -27.51 -4.66
C VAL A 20 -14.52 -27.77 -4.78
N TYR A 21 -13.72 -26.74 -5.05
CA TYR A 21 -12.28 -26.91 -5.24
C TYR A 21 -11.55 -27.20 -3.93
N ASN A 22 -12.04 -26.68 -2.81
CA ASN A 22 -11.52 -27.02 -1.50
C ASN A 22 -11.80 -28.51 -1.19
N SER A 23 -12.94 -29.07 -1.58
CA SER A 23 -13.19 -30.52 -1.48
C SER A 23 -12.21 -31.35 -2.30
N LEU A 24 -11.83 -30.92 -3.51
CA LEU A 24 -10.75 -31.56 -4.27
C LEU A 24 -9.42 -31.46 -3.53
N PHE A 25 -9.10 -30.26 -3.04
CA PHE A 25 -7.88 -30.00 -2.29
C PHE A 25 -7.77 -30.80 -0.97
N LEU A 26 -8.90 -31.07 -0.29
CA LEU A 26 -8.99 -31.89 0.93
C LEU A 26 -8.69 -33.38 0.64
N ASN A 27 -8.83 -33.83 -0.60
CA ASN A 27 -8.68 -35.23 -1.01
C ASN A 27 -7.34 -35.54 -1.71
N LEU A 28 -6.38 -34.61 -1.72
CA LEU A 28 -5.10 -34.81 -2.40
C LEU A 28 -4.28 -35.95 -1.75
N PRO A 29 -3.63 -36.82 -2.54
CA PRO A 29 -2.99 -38.06 -2.05
C PRO A 29 -1.65 -37.85 -1.32
N TYR A 30 -1.19 -36.61 -1.18
CA TYR A 30 0.18 -36.29 -0.77
C TYR A 30 0.22 -35.82 0.69
N ARG A 31 0.26 -36.74 1.66
CA ARG A 31 1.00 -36.64 2.96
C ARG A 31 0.70 -37.84 3.86
N ASN A 32 1.75 -38.35 4.51
CA ASN A 32 1.82 -39.57 5.34
C ASN A 32 0.98 -39.58 6.65
N ILE A 33 -0.13 -38.86 6.72
CA ILE A 33 -1.18 -39.07 7.73
C ILE A 33 -2.47 -39.13 6.93
N GLU A 34 -3.13 -40.28 6.94
CA GLU A 34 -4.50 -40.40 6.46
C GLU A 34 -5.31 -39.26 7.10
N ASN A 35 -5.90 -38.39 6.27
CA ASN A 35 -7.01 -37.53 6.64
C ASN A 35 -6.74 -36.14 7.26
N VAL A 36 -5.54 -35.52 7.10
CA VAL A 36 -5.35 -34.09 7.51
C VAL A 36 -6.44 -33.18 6.92
N GLY A 37 -6.84 -33.43 5.67
CA GLY A 37 -7.95 -32.73 5.03
C GLY A 37 -9.27 -32.89 5.80
N MET A 38 -9.63 -34.09 6.26
CA MET A 38 -10.87 -34.28 7.03
C MET A 38 -10.82 -33.68 8.43
N VAL A 39 -9.62 -33.53 8.99
CA VAL A 39 -9.43 -33.11 10.39
C VAL A 39 -9.41 -31.57 10.53
N VAL A 40 -9.03 -30.82 9.49
CA VAL A 40 -9.05 -29.33 9.51
C VAL A 40 -10.46 -28.74 9.74
N PRO A 41 -11.52 -29.17 9.00
CA PRO A 41 -12.89 -28.70 9.28
C PRO A 41 -13.35 -29.01 10.71
N LEU A 42 -12.93 -30.16 11.25
CA LEU A 42 -13.24 -30.54 12.62
C LEU A 42 -12.53 -29.64 13.64
N LEU A 43 -11.24 -29.35 13.45
CA LEU A 43 -10.50 -28.39 14.26
C LEU A 43 -11.14 -27.00 14.22
N HIS A 44 -11.55 -26.54 13.03
CA HIS A 44 -12.30 -25.29 12.88
C HIS A 44 -13.58 -25.31 13.72
N HIS A 45 -14.37 -26.38 13.65
CA HIS A 45 -15.61 -26.51 14.40
C HIS A 45 -15.37 -26.45 15.92
N GLN A 46 -14.42 -27.26 16.42
CA GLN A 46 -14.06 -27.27 17.84
C GLN A 46 -13.53 -25.91 18.30
N SER A 47 -12.68 -25.27 17.50
CA SER A 47 -12.16 -23.92 17.76
C SER A 47 -13.29 -22.90 17.88
N LYS A 48 -14.26 -22.94 16.97
CA LYS A 48 -15.36 -21.99 16.93
C LYS A 48 -16.31 -22.17 18.12
N GLN A 49 -16.67 -23.40 18.47
CA GLN A 49 -17.55 -23.66 19.61
C GLN A 49 -16.85 -23.38 20.93
N GLY A 50 -15.64 -23.89 21.12
CA GLY A 50 -14.89 -23.71 22.36
C GLY A 50 -14.64 -22.23 22.67
N LEU A 51 -14.23 -21.43 21.70
CA LEU A 51 -14.03 -19.99 21.92
C LEU A 51 -15.33 -19.25 22.26
N LYS A 52 -16.46 -19.64 21.66
CA LYS A 52 -17.78 -19.07 22.01
C LYS A 52 -18.23 -19.41 23.42
N GLU A 53 -17.86 -20.60 23.90
CA GLU A 53 -18.09 -21.05 25.28
C GLU A 53 -17.08 -20.46 26.27
N GLY A 54 -16.11 -19.67 25.79
CA GLY A 54 -15.07 -19.04 26.61
C GLY A 54 -13.91 -19.97 26.97
N LEU A 55 -13.77 -21.11 26.29
CA LEU A 55 -12.64 -22.02 26.50
C LEU A 55 -11.32 -21.39 26.04
N ASN A 56 -10.25 -21.71 26.76
CA ASN A 56 -8.91 -21.29 26.39
C ASN A 56 -8.48 -22.02 25.10
N PRO A 57 -7.82 -21.35 24.12
CA PRO A 57 -7.15 -21.99 22.99
C PRO A 57 -6.33 -23.24 23.35
N GLN A 58 -5.73 -23.27 24.53
CA GLN A 58 -5.01 -24.43 25.06
C GLN A 58 -5.93 -25.63 25.31
N ASP A 59 -7.02 -25.44 26.05
CA ASP A 59 -7.98 -26.50 26.35
C ASP A 59 -8.62 -27.07 25.09
N ILE A 60 -8.89 -26.19 24.11
CA ILE A 60 -9.44 -26.56 22.80
C ILE A 60 -8.50 -27.50 22.07
N LEU A 61 -7.21 -27.15 21.96
CA LEU A 61 -6.24 -27.97 21.22
C LEU A 61 -5.90 -29.27 21.95
N GLU A 62 -5.74 -29.23 23.27
CA GLU A 62 -5.46 -30.44 24.06
C GLU A 62 -6.63 -31.43 23.98
N SER A 63 -7.86 -30.94 24.11
CA SER A 63 -9.07 -31.77 23.90
C SER A 63 -9.15 -32.31 22.48
N PHE A 64 -8.73 -31.50 21.50
CA PHE A 64 -8.75 -31.90 20.10
C PHE A 64 -7.79 -33.06 19.82
N PHE A 65 -6.54 -32.95 20.28
CA PHE A 65 -5.54 -34.00 20.13
C PHE A 65 -5.97 -35.30 20.82
N LYS A 66 -6.55 -35.18 22.02
CA LYS A 66 -7.00 -36.33 22.79
C LYS A 66 -8.21 -37.05 22.16
N ASN A 67 -9.21 -36.29 21.70
CA ASN A 67 -10.52 -36.86 21.37
C ASN A 67 -10.72 -37.16 19.87
N TYR A 68 -9.94 -36.53 18.98
CA TYR A 68 -10.17 -36.63 17.53
C TYR A 68 -8.98 -37.12 16.71
N VAL A 69 -7.74 -36.97 17.21
CA VAL A 69 -6.53 -37.35 16.46
C VAL A 69 -5.71 -38.44 17.18
N ASP A 70 -5.98 -38.70 18.46
CA ASP A 70 -5.27 -39.64 19.34
C ASP A 70 -3.73 -39.47 19.32
N ILE A 71 -3.27 -38.21 19.30
CA ILE A 71 -1.83 -37.88 19.36
C ILE A 71 -1.45 -37.53 20.80
N LYS A 72 -0.66 -38.40 21.43
CA LYS A 72 -0.25 -38.25 22.83
C LYS A 72 1.09 -37.55 23.00
N GLU A 73 2.04 -37.79 22.10
CA GLU A 73 3.38 -37.21 22.18
C GLU A 73 3.38 -35.75 21.74
N GLU A 74 3.95 -34.86 22.58
CA GLU A 74 3.97 -33.41 22.32
C GLU A 74 4.68 -33.07 20.99
N LYS A 75 5.74 -33.81 20.65
CA LYS A 75 6.47 -33.62 19.40
C LYS A 75 5.59 -33.92 18.18
N ASP A 76 4.78 -34.98 18.24
CA ASP A 76 3.87 -35.34 17.15
C ASP A 76 2.72 -34.34 17.04
N GLN A 77 2.26 -33.76 18.15
CA GLN A 77 1.29 -32.66 18.15
C GLN A 77 1.87 -31.42 17.45
N ILE A 78 3.14 -31.10 17.71
CA ILE A 78 3.86 -30.01 17.05
C ILE A 78 3.97 -30.25 15.53
N ASP A 79 4.38 -31.44 15.12
CA ASP A 79 4.49 -31.80 13.70
C ASP A 79 3.12 -31.78 13.01
N PHE A 80 2.06 -32.18 13.72
CA PHE A 80 0.69 -32.07 13.23
C PHE A 80 0.27 -30.61 13.02
N MET A 81 0.55 -29.72 13.98
CA MET A 81 0.26 -28.28 13.84
C MET A 81 0.98 -27.67 12.63
N PHE A 82 2.24 -28.03 12.35
CA PHE A 82 2.93 -27.56 11.14
C PHE A 82 2.22 -28.00 9.86
N ARG A 83 1.66 -29.21 9.81
CA ARG A 83 0.90 -29.69 8.65
C ARG A 83 -0.41 -28.93 8.48
N ILE A 84 -1.13 -28.66 9.58
CA ILE A 84 -2.33 -27.80 9.57
C ILE A 84 -1.98 -26.42 9.04
N ILE A 85 -0.87 -25.83 9.50
CA ILE A 85 -0.45 -24.50 9.04
C ILE A 85 -0.23 -24.48 7.53
N GLN A 86 0.54 -25.44 7.01
CA GLN A 86 0.79 -25.57 5.58
C GLN A 86 -0.50 -25.78 4.77
N TYR A 87 -1.46 -26.51 5.33
CA TYR A 87 -2.74 -26.76 4.68
C TYR A 87 -3.57 -25.48 4.56
N VAL A 88 -3.77 -24.77 5.69
CA VAL A 88 -4.55 -23.53 5.71
C VAL A 88 -3.92 -22.44 4.83
N GLU A 89 -2.60 -22.32 4.82
CA GLU A 89 -1.89 -21.38 3.92
C GLU A 89 -2.28 -21.56 2.44
N ARG A 90 -2.49 -22.82 2.00
CA ARG A 90 -2.88 -23.15 0.62
C ARG A 90 -4.37 -22.95 0.37
N GLN A 91 -5.22 -23.17 1.39
CA GLN A 91 -6.63 -22.81 1.30
C GLN A 91 -6.81 -21.30 1.07
N VAL A 92 -5.97 -20.47 1.68
CA VAL A 92 -5.96 -19.01 1.44
C VAL A 92 -5.61 -18.71 -0.02
N VAL A 93 -4.57 -19.34 -0.58
CA VAL A 93 -4.19 -19.19 -2.00
C VAL A 93 -5.33 -19.57 -2.94
N LEU A 94 -5.98 -20.70 -2.66
CA LEU A 94 -7.12 -21.18 -3.44
C LEU A 94 -8.29 -20.21 -3.35
N TYR A 95 -8.64 -19.76 -2.14
CA TYR A 95 -9.72 -18.80 -1.94
C TYR A 95 -9.46 -17.49 -2.69
N ASP A 96 -8.24 -16.96 -2.62
CA ASP A 96 -7.85 -15.75 -3.35
C ASP A 96 -7.94 -15.96 -4.87
N SER A 97 -7.50 -17.11 -5.38
CA SER A 97 -7.60 -17.44 -6.82
C SER A 97 -9.05 -17.52 -7.30
N VAL A 98 -9.95 -18.06 -6.47
CA VAL A 98 -11.40 -18.14 -6.75
C VAL A 98 -12.05 -16.75 -6.71
N GLU A 99 -11.73 -15.93 -5.70
CA GLU A 99 -12.26 -14.57 -5.60
C GLU A 99 -11.79 -13.70 -6.77
N ASP A 100 -10.52 -13.82 -7.16
CA ASP A 100 -9.95 -13.10 -8.30
C ASP A 100 -10.61 -13.52 -9.63
N ALA A 101 -10.91 -14.82 -9.81
CA ALA A 101 -11.62 -15.33 -10.98
C ALA A 101 -13.07 -14.82 -11.06
N ALA A 102 -13.72 -14.63 -9.91
CA ALA A 102 -15.09 -14.13 -9.83
C ALA A 102 -15.18 -12.60 -9.98
N PHE A 103 -14.07 -11.87 -9.82
CA PHE A 103 -14.06 -10.42 -9.74
C PHE A 103 -14.83 -9.71 -10.86
N PRO A 104 -14.66 -10.03 -12.16
CA PRO A 104 -15.40 -9.35 -13.24
C PRO A 104 -16.93 -9.47 -13.08
N LYS A 105 -17.43 -10.66 -12.74
CA LYS A 105 -18.87 -10.91 -12.53
C LYS A 105 -19.42 -10.17 -11.32
N LEU A 106 -18.63 -10.06 -10.25
CA LEU A 106 -19.03 -9.32 -9.04
C LEU A 106 -19.12 -7.81 -9.27
N GLN A 107 -18.50 -7.29 -10.33
CA GLN A 107 -18.56 -5.88 -10.70
C GLN A 107 -19.74 -5.54 -11.62
N GLU A 108 -20.29 -6.48 -12.39
CA GLU A 108 -21.44 -6.24 -13.29
C GLU A 108 -22.65 -5.63 -12.57
N HIS A 109 -22.83 -6.01 -11.30
CA HIS A 109 -23.93 -5.54 -10.45
C HIS A 109 -23.50 -4.49 -9.42
N SER A 110 -22.31 -3.88 -9.55
CA SER A 110 -21.76 -2.97 -8.54
C SER A 110 -22.27 -1.53 -8.67
N ASP A 111 -22.52 -0.87 -7.53
CA ASP A 111 -22.83 0.57 -7.48
C ASP A 111 -21.59 1.48 -7.66
N SER A 112 -20.39 0.89 -7.78
CA SER A 112 -19.17 1.64 -8.04
C SER A 112 -19.15 2.07 -9.51
N LEU A 113 -19.24 3.37 -9.76
CA LEU A 113 -19.12 3.91 -11.11
C LEU A 113 -17.73 3.57 -11.68
N SER A 114 -17.69 2.72 -12.70
CA SER A 114 -16.53 2.59 -13.59
C SER A 114 -16.38 3.85 -14.43
N ILE A 115 -15.27 4.01 -15.15
CA ILE A 115 -15.16 5.12 -16.12
C ILE A 115 -16.25 5.03 -17.19
N LYS A 116 -16.62 3.81 -17.58
CA LYS A 116 -17.74 3.57 -18.50
C LYS A 116 -19.05 4.12 -17.95
N ASP A 117 -19.41 3.79 -16.71
CA ASP A 117 -20.63 4.27 -16.08
C ASP A 117 -20.59 5.80 -15.90
N TYR A 118 -19.40 6.31 -15.60
CA TYR A 118 -19.13 7.73 -15.50
C TYR A 118 -19.42 8.45 -16.82
N PHE A 119 -18.88 7.96 -17.94
CA PHE A 119 -19.10 8.54 -19.27
C PHE A 119 -20.56 8.43 -19.72
N GLN A 120 -21.25 7.33 -19.40
CA GLN A 120 -22.69 7.22 -19.65
C GLN A 120 -23.50 8.28 -18.88
N LEU A 121 -23.13 8.58 -17.65
CA LEU A 121 -23.76 9.62 -16.87
C LEU A 121 -23.47 11.02 -17.45
N VAL A 122 -22.22 11.28 -17.86
CA VAL A 122 -21.82 12.55 -18.50
C VAL A 122 -22.58 12.79 -19.79
N ASN A 123 -22.79 11.74 -20.59
CA ASN A 123 -23.64 11.78 -21.78
C ASN A 123 -25.07 12.23 -21.45
N ARG A 124 -25.64 11.75 -20.34
CA ARG A 124 -26.99 12.16 -19.90
C ARG A 124 -27.03 13.60 -19.39
N THR A 125 -26.00 14.04 -18.66
CA THR A 125 -25.93 15.40 -18.10
C THR A 125 -25.34 16.45 -19.05
N LYS A 126 -24.90 16.04 -20.26
CA LYS A 126 -24.25 16.89 -21.29
C LYS A 126 -23.11 17.74 -20.72
N SER A 127 -22.25 17.15 -19.89
CA SER A 127 -21.20 17.86 -19.14
C SER A 127 -19.79 17.55 -19.65
N TRP A 128 -19.63 17.18 -20.93
CA TRP A 128 -18.36 16.72 -21.50
C TRP A 128 -17.25 17.74 -21.40
N ASP A 129 -17.51 19.04 -21.65
CA ASP A 129 -16.50 20.10 -21.59
C ASP A 129 -15.69 20.06 -20.27
N LYS A 130 -16.39 20.02 -19.14
CA LYS A 130 -15.78 20.01 -17.81
C LYS A 130 -15.00 18.71 -17.53
N VAL A 131 -15.51 17.59 -18.04
CA VAL A 131 -14.94 16.27 -17.79
C VAL A 131 -13.70 16.06 -18.64
N ALA A 132 -13.78 16.44 -19.91
CA ALA A 132 -12.66 16.39 -20.84
C ALA A 132 -11.53 17.31 -20.37
N GLU A 133 -11.83 18.56 -20.01
CA GLU A 133 -10.84 19.49 -19.45
C GLU A 133 -10.18 18.91 -18.18
N LYS A 134 -10.99 18.36 -17.27
CA LYS A 134 -10.46 17.79 -16.04
C LYS A 134 -9.61 16.55 -16.29
N LEU A 135 -10.05 15.63 -17.14
CA LEU A 135 -9.29 14.44 -17.51
C LEU A 135 -7.99 14.80 -18.25
N SER A 136 -7.95 15.90 -18.98
CA SER A 136 -6.73 16.38 -19.65
C SER A 136 -5.68 16.93 -18.69
N THR A 137 -6.07 17.34 -17.48
CA THR A 137 -5.18 18.02 -16.51
C THR A 137 -4.97 17.24 -15.21
N PHE A 138 -5.83 16.28 -14.92
CA PHE A 138 -5.79 15.43 -13.73
C PHE A 138 -4.91 14.20 -13.95
N SER A 139 -4.29 13.72 -12.87
CA SER A 139 -3.53 12.47 -12.87
C SER A 139 -3.82 11.68 -11.60
N ALA A 140 -3.68 10.36 -11.68
CA ALA A 140 -3.55 9.51 -10.51
C ALA A 140 -2.23 8.74 -10.56
N ARG A 141 -1.57 8.64 -9.41
CA ARG A 141 -0.29 7.93 -9.27
C ARG A 141 -0.41 6.83 -8.22
N ILE A 142 -0.06 5.63 -8.63
CA ILE A 142 0.05 4.46 -7.75
C ILE A 142 1.53 4.24 -7.47
N VAL A 143 1.93 4.33 -6.21
CA VAL A 143 3.32 4.13 -5.79
C VAL A 143 3.46 2.78 -5.11
N LEU A 144 4.16 1.85 -5.78
CA LEU A 144 4.33 0.49 -5.31
C LEU A 144 5.39 0.43 -4.23
N THR A 145 5.09 -0.31 -3.17
CA THR A 145 6.00 -0.47 -2.04
C THR A 145 6.37 -1.93 -1.87
N ALA A 146 7.67 -2.19 -1.61
CA ALA A 146 8.07 -3.46 -1.06
C ALA A 146 7.41 -3.58 0.33
N HIS A 147 6.75 -4.71 0.55
CA HIS A 147 6.30 -5.06 1.88
C HIS A 147 7.07 -6.29 2.33
N PRO A 148 7.52 -6.33 3.59
CA PRO A 148 8.11 -7.55 4.09
C PRO A 148 7.15 -8.73 3.90
N THR A 149 5.84 -8.59 4.07
CA THR A 149 4.90 -9.74 4.13
C THR A 149 4.29 -10.19 2.80
N GLN A 150 4.90 -9.88 1.65
CA GLN A 150 4.44 -10.48 0.40
C GLN A 150 5.03 -11.89 0.28
N PHE A 151 4.24 -12.89 0.68
CA PHE A 151 4.72 -14.23 0.94
C PHE A 151 4.74 -15.15 -0.28
N TYR A 152 3.98 -14.86 -1.33
CA TYR A 152 3.94 -15.72 -2.51
C TYR A 152 5.20 -15.57 -3.34
N THR A 153 5.92 -16.68 -3.51
CA THR A 153 7.03 -16.79 -4.43
C THR A 153 6.53 -16.60 -5.88
N PRO A 154 7.38 -16.21 -6.84
CA PRO A 154 6.99 -16.12 -8.24
C PRO A 154 6.26 -17.38 -8.75
N ALA A 155 6.73 -18.57 -8.33
CA ALA A 155 6.08 -19.83 -8.66
C ALA A 155 4.64 -19.93 -8.13
N VAL A 156 4.36 -19.44 -6.92
CA VAL A 156 2.99 -19.42 -6.39
C VAL A 156 2.12 -18.39 -7.12
N LEU A 157 2.68 -17.24 -7.52
CA LEU A 157 1.96 -16.26 -8.33
C LEU A 157 1.59 -16.82 -9.72
N ASP A 158 2.48 -17.60 -10.33
CA ASP A 158 2.20 -18.31 -11.58
C ASP A 158 1.06 -19.32 -11.39
N ILE A 159 1.11 -20.13 -10.33
CA ILE A 159 0.04 -21.07 -9.97
C ILE A 159 -1.31 -20.35 -9.76
N MET A 160 -1.32 -19.21 -9.07
CA MET A 160 -2.54 -18.42 -8.88
C MET A 160 -3.10 -17.89 -10.19
N ASN A 161 -2.23 -17.44 -11.10
CA ASN A 161 -2.63 -16.98 -12.44
C ASN A 161 -3.25 -18.12 -13.26
N ASP A 162 -2.65 -19.31 -13.21
CA ASP A 162 -3.17 -20.51 -13.90
C ASP A 162 -4.50 -20.94 -13.30
N LEU A 163 -4.60 -21.10 -11.97
CA LEU A 163 -5.85 -21.43 -11.29
C LEU A 163 -6.95 -20.45 -11.67
N ARG A 164 -6.68 -19.14 -11.66
CA ARG A 164 -7.66 -18.12 -12.05
C ARG A 164 -8.19 -18.36 -13.46
N SER A 165 -7.31 -18.56 -14.44
CA SER A 165 -7.71 -18.81 -15.83
C SER A 165 -8.53 -20.09 -15.95
N LEU A 166 -8.08 -21.17 -15.32
CA LEU A 166 -8.74 -22.47 -15.36
C LEU A 166 -10.11 -22.44 -14.67
N ILE A 167 -10.26 -21.69 -13.56
CA ILE A 167 -11.52 -21.48 -12.83
C ILE A 167 -12.52 -20.67 -13.67
N VAL A 168 -12.06 -19.68 -14.44
CA VAL A 168 -12.89 -18.92 -15.37
C VAL A 168 -13.40 -19.84 -16.49
N ASP A 169 -12.52 -20.66 -17.07
CA ASP A 169 -12.82 -21.60 -18.14
C ASP A 169 -13.57 -22.87 -17.67
N ASN A 170 -13.67 -23.08 -16.35
CA ASN A 170 -14.21 -24.28 -15.69
C ASN A 170 -13.52 -25.60 -16.11
N LYS A 171 -12.19 -25.59 -16.26
CA LYS A 171 -11.38 -26.77 -16.61
C LYS A 171 -11.01 -27.59 -15.36
N ILE A 172 -11.97 -28.36 -14.83
CA ILE A 172 -11.84 -29.05 -13.54
C ILE A 172 -10.61 -29.97 -13.45
N ASP A 173 -10.33 -30.74 -14.50
CA ASP A 173 -9.19 -31.67 -14.51
C ASP A 173 -7.84 -30.94 -14.40
N ASP A 174 -7.68 -29.85 -15.15
CA ASP A 174 -6.48 -29.01 -15.08
C ASP A 174 -6.38 -28.30 -13.71
N ILE A 175 -7.51 -27.87 -13.14
CA ILE A 175 -7.55 -27.28 -11.79
C ILE A 175 -7.03 -28.28 -10.76
N ASP A 176 -7.45 -29.55 -10.83
CA ASP A 176 -6.99 -30.59 -9.90
C ASP A 176 -5.47 -30.77 -9.98
N VAL A 177 -4.92 -30.84 -11.19
CA VAL A 177 -3.47 -30.92 -11.42
C VAL A 177 -2.74 -29.70 -10.83
N THR A 178 -3.26 -28.49 -11.07
CA THR A 178 -2.68 -27.27 -10.51
C THR A 178 -2.81 -27.20 -8.98
N LEU A 179 -3.87 -27.74 -8.39
CA LEU A 179 -4.02 -27.86 -6.93
C LEU A 179 -3.00 -28.85 -6.34
N GLN A 180 -2.71 -29.96 -7.04
CA GLN A 180 -1.63 -30.87 -6.66
C GLN A 180 -0.27 -30.17 -6.68
N GLN A 181 0.01 -29.38 -7.73
CA GLN A 181 1.20 -28.55 -7.82
C GLN A 181 1.29 -27.56 -6.65
N LEU A 182 0.20 -26.88 -6.30
CA LEU A 182 0.13 -25.99 -5.14
C LEU A 182 0.40 -26.74 -3.82
N GLY A 183 -0.12 -27.96 -3.68
CA GLY A 183 0.11 -28.85 -2.55
C GLY A 183 1.59 -29.13 -2.29
N LEU A 184 2.37 -29.28 -3.37
CA LEU A 184 3.81 -29.62 -3.34
C LEU A 184 4.73 -28.40 -3.36
N THR A 185 4.25 -27.24 -3.83
CA THR A 185 5.07 -26.03 -3.95
C THR A 185 5.30 -25.37 -2.59
N SER A 186 6.52 -24.87 -2.35
CA SER A 186 6.83 -24.08 -1.15
C SER A 186 6.29 -22.66 -1.28
N LEU A 187 5.55 -22.21 -0.26
CA LEU A 187 5.06 -20.84 -0.16
C LEU A 187 6.07 -19.90 0.53
N ILE A 188 7.25 -20.39 0.94
CA ILE A 188 8.26 -19.58 1.62
C ILE A 188 9.62 -19.71 0.93
N ASN A 189 10.35 -18.61 0.88
CA ASN A 189 11.75 -18.56 0.44
C ASN A 189 12.66 -19.26 1.45
N SER A 190 13.62 -20.04 0.96
CA SER A 190 14.63 -20.70 1.81
C SER A 190 15.59 -19.70 2.47
N GLN A 191 15.79 -18.53 1.86
CA GLN A 191 16.66 -17.46 2.33
C GLN A 191 15.89 -16.15 2.45
N LYS A 192 16.39 -15.26 3.30
CA LYS A 192 15.86 -13.90 3.45
C LYS A 192 16.04 -13.14 2.12
N PRO A 193 14.99 -12.53 1.54
CA PRO A 193 15.11 -11.84 0.26
C PRO A 193 16.00 -10.60 0.37
N THR A 194 16.79 -10.34 -0.67
CA THR A 194 17.50 -9.06 -0.81
C THR A 194 16.52 -7.96 -1.25
N PRO A 195 16.82 -6.67 -1.06
CA PRO A 195 15.98 -5.59 -1.61
C PRO A 195 15.81 -5.68 -3.13
N PHE A 196 16.79 -6.25 -3.84
CA PHE A 196 16.71 -6.46 -5.28
C PHE A 196 15.71 -7.57 -5.65
N ASP A 197 15.63 -8.65 -4.86
CA ASP A 197 14.63 -9.71 -5.05
C ASP A 197 13.22 -9.18 -4.82
N GLU A 198 13.04 -8.35 -3.78
CA GLU A 198 11.77 -7.66 -3.51
C GLU A 198 11.34 -6.78 -4.70
N ALA A 199 12.28 -6.07 -5.32
CA ALA A 199 12.02 -5.26 -6.51
C ALA A 199 11.61 -6.13 -7.71
N LYS A 200 12.33 -7.22 -7.99
CA LYS A 200 12.03 -8.13 -9.12
C LYS A 200 10.63 -8.72 -9.06
N ASN A 201 10.16 -9.09 -7.87
CA ASN A 201 8.80 -9.62 -7.70
C ASN A 201 7.73 -8.62 -8.12
N ILE A 202 7.92 -7.33 -7.83
CA ILE A 202 6.97 -6.29 -8.23
C ILE A 202 7.14 -5.94 -9.71
N ILE A 203 8.37 -5.92 -10.24
CA ILE A 203 8.64 -5.72 -11.67
C ILE A 203 7.99 -6.80 -12.53
N TYR A 204 7.91 -8.04 -12.03
CA TYR A 204 7.15 -9.11 -12.68
C TYR A 204 5.67 -8.72 -12.85
N ILE A 205 5.04 -8.14 -11.82
CA ILE A 205 3.64 -7.70 -11.89
C ILE A 205 3.50 -6.51 -12.85
N LEU A 206 4.45 -5.57 -12.84
CA LEU A 206 4.48 -4.47 -13.82
C LEU A 206 4.44 -5.00 -15.25
N ARG A 207 5.30 -5.97 -15.55
CA ARG A 207 5.47 -6.58 -16.87
C ARG A 207 4.24 -7.38 -17.33
N ASN A 208 3.67 -8.20 -16.46
CA ASN A 208 2.65 -9.16 -16.86
C ASN A 208 1.21 -8.66 -16.65
N VAL A 209 1.03 -7.58 -15.88
CA VAL A 209 -0.29 -7.04 -15.53
C VAL A 209 -0.41 -5.58 -15.91
N TYR A 210 0.45 -4.71 -15.37
CA TYR A 210 0.18 -3.26 -15.41
C TYR A 210 0.45 -2.66 -16.79
N TYR A 211 1.44 -3.18 -17.51
CA TYR A 211 1.79 -2.72 -18.86
C TYR A 211 0.57 -2.73 -19.80
N ASP A 212 -0.12 -3.87 -19.87
CA ASP A 212 -1.33 -3.99 -20.70
C ASP A 212 -2.56 -3.36 -20.04
N ALA A 213 -2.69 -3.44 -18.72
CA ALA A 213 -3.84 -2.85 -18.02
C ALA A 213 -3.92 -1.33 -18.21
N MET A 214 -2.79 -0.62 -18.07
CA MET A 214 -2.72 0.84 -18.26
C MET A 214 -2.90 1.23 -19.73
N GLY A 215 -2.27 0.50 -20.66
CA GLY A 215 -2.42 0.75 -22.10
C GLY A 215 -3.89 0.62 -22.54
N ASP A 216 -4.56 -0.45 -22.11
CA ASP A 216 -5.98 -0.65 -22.38
C ASP A 216 -6.88 0.42 -21.74
N LEU A 217 -6.61 0.78 -20.48
CA LEU A 217 -7.41 1.79 -19.77
C LEU A 217 -7.30 3.15 -20.47
N TYR A 218 -6.09 3.55 -20.86
CA TYR A 218 -5.86 4.78 -21.60
C TYR A 218 -6.56 4.74 -22.97
N ALA A 219 -6.43 3.65 -23.72
CA ALA A 219 -7.10 3.49 -25.01
C ALA A 219 -8.62 3.61 -24.86
N TYR A 220 -9.20 2.95 -23.85
CA TYR A 220 -10.63 3.06 -23.55
C TYR A 220 -11.06 4.50 -23.26
N ILE A 221 -10.31 5.23 -22.43
CA ILE A 221 -10.59 6.64 -22.12
C ILE A 221 -10.54 7.49 -23.39
N LYS A 222 -9.45 7.36 -24.17
CA LYS A 222 -9.23 8.14 -25.40
C LYS A 222 -10.28 7.87 -26.48
N GLU A 223 -10.75 6.63 -26.62
CA GLU A 223 -11.78 6.27 -27.60
C GLU A 223 -13.20 6.73 -27.21
N ASN A 224 -13.47 6.95 -25.92
CA ASN A 224 -14.82 7.23 -25.40
C ASN A 224 -14.99 8.64 -24.85
N ILE A 225 -13.92 9.44 -24.80
CA ILE A 225 -13.99 10.85 -24.41
C ILE A 225 -14.46 11.69 -25.60
N ASP A 226 -15.37 12.64 -25.37
CA ASP A 226 -15.84 13.58 -26.40
C ASP A 226 -14.80 14.71 -26.60
N ASN A 227 -13.57 14.32 -26.98
CA ASN A 227 -12.44 15.21 -27.26
C ASN A 227 -11.40 14.49 -28.12
N ASP A 228 -11.39 14.78 -29.43
CA ASP A 228 -10.48 14.18 -30.40
C ASP A 228 -8.99 14.51 -30.14
N ASP A 229 -8.71 15.59 -29.40
CA ASP A 229 -7.36 16.07 -29.07
C ASP A 229 -6.87 15.60 -27.69
N PHE A 230 -7.50 14.60 -27.09
CA PHE A 230 -7.11 14.08 -25.77
C PHE A 230 -5.72 13.40 -25.79
N GLU A 231 -4.72 14.07 -25.21
CA GLU A 231 -3.33 13.58 -25.13
C GLU A 231 -2.74 13.52 -23.70
N ASN A 232 -3.56 13.24 -22.67
CA ASN A 232 -3.02 13.09 -21.31
C ASN A 232 -2.47 11.68 -21.05
N HIS A 233 -1.29 11.35 -21.59
CA HIS A 233 -0.57 10.09 -21.30
C HIS A 233 -0.11 9.96 -19.84
N ASN A 234 -0.24 11.03 -19.05
CA ASN A 234 0.06 11.10 -17.63
C ASN A 234 -1.16 10.84 -16.74
N ILE A 235 -2.32 10.48 -17.30
CA ILE A 235 -3.57 10.25 -16.56
C ILE A 235 -3.39 9.22 -15.43
N MET A 236 -2.59 8.18 -15.68
CA MET A 236 -2.18 7.19 -14.70
C MET A 236 -0.65 7.09 -14.68
N LYS A 237 -0.05 7.13 -13.50
CA LYS A 237 1.41 7.06 -13.31
C LYS A 237 1.78 5.96 -12.31
N LEU A 238 2.95 5.36 -12.51
CA LEU A 238 3.51 4.39 -11.58
C LEU A 238 4.71 4.98 -10.85
N GLY A 239 4.70 4.90 -9.52
CA GLY A 239 5.87 5.11 -8.67
C GLY A 239 6.37 3.78 -8.10
N PHE A 240 7.63 3.75 -7.70
CA PHE A 240 8.31 2.54 -7.28
C PHE A 240 9.27 2.85 -6.13
N TRP A 241 9.07 2.22 -4.97
CA TRP A 241 9.95 2.34 -3.81
C TRP A 241 10.95 1.19 -3.60
N PRO A 242 10.69 -0.07 -4.01
CA PRO A 242 11.69 -1.13 -3.85
C PRO A 242 13.02 -0.72 -4.50
N GLY A 243 14.12 -0.78 -3.75
CA GLY A 243 15.43 -0.32 -4.22
C GLY A 243 15.72 1.18 -4.10
N GLY A 244 14.72 2.03 -3.82
CA GLY A 244 14.91 3.47 -3.60
C GLY A 244 14.57 3.94 -2.19
N ASP A 245 13.70 3.23 -1.47
CA ASP A 245 13.33 3.54 -0.08
C ASP A 245 14.32 2.94 0.93
N ARG A 246 15.21 3.81 1.43
CA ARG A 246 16.36 3.53 2.30
C ARG A 246 16.07 3.80 3.77
N ASP A 247 14.93 4.41 4.09
CA ASP A 247 14.54 4.73 5.47
C ASP A 247 14.49 3.45 6.32
N GLY A 248 15.42 3.39 7.27
CA GLY A 248 15.58 2.25 8.17
C GLY A 248 15.95 0.94 7.46
N ASN A 249 16.51 0.99 6.25
CA ASN A 249 17.00 -0.18 5.52
C ASN A 249 18.44 0.00 5.02
N PRO A 250 19.46 -0.40 5.80
CA PRO A 250 20.86 -0.25 5.39
C PRO A 250 21.23 -1.12 4.18
N PHE A 251 20.41 -2.11 3.82
CA PHE A 251 20.66 -2.98 2.67
C PHE A 251 20.29 -2.34 1.33
N VAL A 252 19.58 -1.19 1.33
CA VAL A 252 19.29 -0.44 0.10
C VAL A 252 20.43 0.54 -0.13
N THR A 253 21.47 0.05 -0.81
CA THR A 253 22.67 0.80 -1.13
C THR A 253 22.51 1.62 -2.40
N ALA A 254 23.46 2.52 -2.62
CA ALA A 254 23.73 3.17 -3.90
C ALA A 254 23.66 2.18 -5.09
N GLU A 255 24.34 1.04 -5.00
CA GLU A 255 24.39 0.03 -6.06
C GLU A 255 23.04 -0.63 -6.32
N ILE A 256 22.29 -0.97 -5.26
CA ILE A 256 20.96 -1.58 -5.37
C ILE A 256 19.99 -0.63 -6.09
N THR A 257 20.07 0.67 -5.80
CA THR A 257 19.25 1.69 -6.46
C THR A 257 19.48 1.66 -7.98
N LYS A 258 20.75 1.63 -8.41
CA LYS A 258 21.15 1.53 -9.83
C LYS A 258 20.63 0.24 -10.48
N ASN A 259 20.85 -0.90 -9.82
CA ASN A 259 20.45 -2.21 -10.33
C ASN A 259 18.93 -2.30 -10.53
N VAL A 260 18.14 -1.74 -9.63
CA VAL A 260 16.67 -1.70 -9.78
C VAL A 260 16.25 -0.78 -10.92
N ALA A 261 16.84 0.41 -11.04
CA ALA A 261 16.54 1.32 -12.14
C ALA A 261 16.85 0.67 -13.50
N ASP A 262 17.96 -0.07 -13.61
CA ASP A 262 18.29 -0.84 -14.80
C ASP A 262 17.29 -1.96 -15.05
N ASP A 263 16.89 -2.74 -14.03
CA ASP A 263 15.93 -3.85 -14.19
C ASP A 263 14.53 -3.38 -14.63
N LEU A 264 14.07 -2.23 -14.11
CA LEU A 264 12.83 -1.57 -14.57
C LEU A 264 12.89 -1.28 -16.07
N ARG A 265 13.95 -0.60 -16.53
CA ARG A 265 14.15 -0.27 -17.94
C ARG A 265 14.26 -1.52 -18.81
N LEU A 266 15.08 -2.50 -18.41
CA LEU A 266 15.27 -3.75 -19.15
C LEU A 266 13.93 -4.48 -19.37
N ASN A 267 13.09 -4.57 -18.34
CA ASN A 267 11.80 -5.25 -18.45
C ASN A 267 10.79 -4.46 -19.31
N LEU A 268 10.82 -3.12 -19.28
CA LEU A 268 10.02 -2.33 -20.23
C LEU A 268 10.46 -2.56 -21.68
N MET A 269 11.77 -2.63 -21.94
CA MET A 269 12.28 -2.91 -23.29
C MET A 269 11.81 -4.29 -23.80
N LYS A 270 11.68 -5.29 -22.91
CA LYS A 270 11.07 -6.59 -23.27
C LYS A 270 9.60 -6.44 -23.67
N CYS A 271 8.83 -5.60 -22.98
CA CYS A 271 7.44 -5.31 -23.34
C CYS A 271 7.35 -4.66 -24.73
N TYR A 272 8.11 -3.59 -24.96
CA TYR A 272 8.15 -2.91 -26.27
C TYR A 272 8.61 -3.81 -27.40
N TYR A 273 9.61 -4.66 -27.15
CA TYR A 273 10.05 -5.64 -28.14
C TYR A 273 8.95 -6.65 -28.49
N ASN A 274 8.18 -7.12 -27.51
CA ASN A 274 7.09 -8.06 -27.73
C ASN A 274 5.91 -7.44 -28.49
N ASP A 275 5.56 -6.18 -28.18
CA ASP A 275 4.53 -5.43 -28.93
C ASP A 275 4.97 -5.20 -30.38
N LEU A 276 6.21 -4.73 -30.59
CA LEU A 276 6.76 -4.53 -31.93
C LEU A 276 6.86 -5.85 -32.72
N LYS A 277 7.22 -6.96 -32.07
CA LYS A 277 7.25 -8.30 -32.67
C LYS A 277 5.85 -8.75 -33.10
N SER A 278 4.83 -8.41 -32.32
CA SER A 278 3.43 -8.71 -32.67
C SER A 278 2.97 -7.86 -33.85
N LEU A 279 3.29 -6.56 -33.86
CA LEU A 279 3.03 -5.65 -34.98
C LEU A 279 3.76 -6.06 -36.26
N GLN A 280 4.99 -6.58 -36.16
CA GLN A 280 5.76 -7.02 -37.33
C GLN A 280 5.05 -8.09 -38.15
N LYS A 281 4.24 -8.95 -37.51
CA LYS A 281 3.44 -9.97 -38.23
C LYS A 281 2.34 -9.35 -39.09
N LYS A 282 1.94 -8.11 -38.81
CA LYS A 282 0.87 -7.35 -39.49
C LYS A 282 1.43 -6.30 -40.45
N LEU A 283 2.47 -5.59 -40.03
CA LEU A 283 3.12 -4.52 -40.79
C LEU A 283 4.12 -5.09 -41.80
N THR A 284 3.64 -5.83 -42.80
CA THR A 284 4.46 -6.47 -43.85
C THR A 284 4.78 -5.55 -45.02
N PHE A 285 4.54 -4.24 -44.87
CA PHE A 285 4.61 -3.27 -45.95
C PHE A 285 6.05 -2.80 -46.24
N LYS A 286 6.39 -2.64 -47.53
CA LYS A 286 7.77 -2.37 -48.00
C LYS A 286 8.40 -1.13 -47.35
N LYS A 287 7.71 0.01 -47.32
CA LYS A 287 8.24 1.27 -46.77
C LYS A 287 8.40 1.24 -45.25
N VAL A 288 7.60 0.42 -44.57
CA VAL A 288 7.59 0.28 -43.09
C VAL A 288 8.72 -0.62 -42.58
N GLN A 289 9.26 -1.53 -43.41
CA GLN A 289 10.29 -2.51 -42.97
C GLN A 289 11.58 -1.87 -42.45
N GLY A 290 12.01 -0.75 -43.04
CA GLY A 290 13.24 -0.05 -42.64
C GLY A 290 13.18 0.45 -41.20
N PRO A 291 12.27 1.40 -40.88
CA PRO A 291 12.07 1.90 -39.52
C PRO A 291 11.78 0.79 -38.51
N LEU A 292 10.98 -0.21 -38.89
CA LEU A 292 10.65 -1.35 -38.03
C LEU A 292 11.89 -2.16 -37.65
N LYS A 293 12.74 -2.50 -38.63
CA LYS A 293 13.95 -3.30 -38.39
C LYS A 293 14.96 -2.56 -37.53
N GLU A 294 15.12 -1.26 -37.75
CA GLU A 294 16.01 -0.42 -36.95
C GLU A 294 15.56 -0.42 -35.47
N LEU A 295 14.30 -0.06 -35.22
CA LEU A 295 13.75 -0.02 -33.87
C LEU A 295 13.85 -1.39 -33.18
N ARG A 296 13.51 -2.46 -33.90
CA ARG A 296 13.61 -3.84 -33.37
C ARG A 296 15.02 -4.19 -32.93
N ASN A 297 16.04 -3.83 -33.70
CA ASN A 297 17.43 -4.13 -33.37
C ASN A 297 17.90 -3.36 -32.13
N LYS A 298 17.54 -2.07 -32.01
CA LYS A 298 17.86 -1.27 -30.83
C LYS A 298 17.18 -1.85 -29.58
N LEU A 299 15.89 -2.13 -29.64
CA LEU A 299 15.13 -2.75 -28.54
C LEU A 299 15.69 -4.13 -28.16
N TYR A 300 16.04 -4.97 -29.13
CA TYR A 300 16.65 -6.28 -28.87
C TYR A 300 17.96 -6.16 -28.09
N SER A 301 18.79 -5.18 -28.41
CA SER A 301 20.04 -4.98 -27.67
C SER A 301 19.79 -4.40 -26.28
N ALA A 302 18.82 -3.49 -26.14
CA ALA A 302 18.50 -2.81 -24.90
C ALA A 302 17.73 -3.69 -23.89
N MET A 303 17.05 -4.76 -24.32
CA MET A 303 16.30 -5.66 -23.42
C MET A 303 17.16 -6.66 -22.64
N PHE A 304 18.45 -6.81 -22.98
CA PHE A 304 19.37 -7.75 -22.34
C PHE A 304 20.61 -7.10 -21.71
N ASN A 305 21.02 -5.92 -22.19
CA ASN A 305 22.27 -5.29 -21.76
C ASN A 305 21.99 -3.97 -21.01
N PRO A 306 22.25 -3.90 -19.69
CA PRO A 306 22.03 -2.68 -18.92
C PRO A 306 22.93 -1.52 -19.37
N ALA A 307 24.09 -1.79 -19.98
CA ALA A 307 24.95 -0.73 -20.49
C ALA A 307 24.41 -0.06 -21.77
N LYS A 308 23.43 -0.69 -22.45
CA LYS A 308 22.83 -0.14 -23.66
C LYS A 308 21.44 0.43 -23.35
N SER A 309 21.35 1.75 -23.30
CA SER A 309 20.08 2.48 -23.24
C SER A 309 19.60 2.85 -24.64
N ILE A 310 18.30 3.14 -24.74
CA ILE A 310 17.65 3.72 -25.91
C ILE A 310 16.82 4.89 -25.39
N SER A 311 16.93 6.06 -26.01
CA SER A 311 16.17 7.24 -25.60
C SER A 311 14.70 7.15 -26.02
N PHE A 312 13.84 7.96 -25.39
CA PHE A 312 12.42 8.05 -25.77
C PHE A 312 12.26 8.41 -27.25
N GLN A 313 13.06 9.37 -27.72
CA GLN A 313 13.02 9.86 -29.11
C GLN A 313 13.36 8.74 -30.11
N GLU A 314 14.38 7.94 -29.80
CA GLU A 314 14.78 6.79 -30.63
C GLU A 314 13.74 5.66 -30.70
N ILE A 315 12.75 5.65 -29.79
CA ILE A 315 11.61 4.73 -29.85
C ILE A 315 10.46 5.36 -30.62
N VAL A 316 10.07 6.59 -30.26
CA VAL A 316 8.85 7.21 -30.76
C VAL A 316 8.98 7.66 -32.22
N ASP A 317 10.15 8.13 -32.66
CA ASP A 317 10.33 8.64 -34.04
C ASP A 317 10.14 7.57 -35.12
N PRO A 318 10.74 6.37 -35.00
CA PRO A 318 10.43 5.29 -35.93
C PRO A 318 8.93 4.94 -35.94
N LEU A 319 8.26 5.00 -34.78
CA LEU A 319 6.82 4.72 -34.69
C LEU A 319 5.98 5.79 -35.39
N MET A 320 6.30 7.06 -35.20
CA MET A 320 5.63 8.17 -35.88
C MET A 320 5.88 8.14 -37.39
N THR A 321 7.10 7.79 -37.82
CA THR A 321 7.42 7.57 -39.23
C THR A 321 6.55 6.44 -39.81
N MET A 322 6.44 5.31 -39.11
CA MET A 322 5.58 4.21 -39.54
C MET A 322 4.10 4.65 -39.59
N ARG A 323 3.65 5.46 -38.65
CA ARG A 323 2.30 6.00 -38.57
C ARG A 323 1.95 6.86 -39.79
N GLU A 324 2.85 7.76 -40.18
CA GLU A 324 2.69 8.58 -41.39
C GLU A 324 2.66 7.75 -42.66
N LEU A 325 3.56 6.77 -42.78
CA LEU A 325 3.57 5.84 -43.91
C LEU A 325 2.26 5.05 -44.02
N LEU A 326 1.72 4.57 -42.88
CA LEU A 326 0.44 3.87 -42.89
C LEU A 326 -0.71 4.77 -43.38
N ARG A 327 -0.74 6.03 -42.95
CA ARG A 327 -1.76 7.00 -43.37
C ARG A 327 -1.67 7.33 -44.86
N ASN A 328 -0.47 7.64 -45.33
CA ASN A 328 -0.26 8.20 -46.66
C ASN A 328 -0.19 7.12 -47.76
N ASP A 329 0.45 5.99 -47.47
CA ASP A 329 0.77 4.96 -48.47
C ASP A 329 -0.03 3.67 -48.34
N TYR A 330 -0.68 3.44 -47.19
CA TYR A 330 -1.34 2.16 -46.88
C TYR A 330 -2.75 2.30 -46.29
N HIS A 331 -3.43 3.42 -46.59
CA HIS A 331 -4.84 3.67 -46.24
C HIS A 331 -5.20 3.47 -44.76
N GLY A 332 -4.24 3.70 -43.86
CA GLY A 332 -4.42 3.53 -42.41
C GLY A 332 -4.55 2.07 -41.95
N LEU A 333 -4.18 1.09 -42.79
CA LEU A 333 -4.30 -0.33 -42.41
C LEU A 333 -3.41 -0.65 -41.19
N TYR A 334 -4.02 -1.21 -40.13
CA TYR A 334 -3.41 -1.46 -38.82
C TYR A 334 -2.97 -0.22 -38.03
N LEU A 335 -3.38 0.99 -38.44
CA LEU A 335 -3.02 2.24 -37.75
C LEU A 335 -3.41 2.23 -36.27
N GLY A 336 -4.61 1.76 -35.92
CA GLY A 336 -5.06 1.69 -34.53
C GLY A 336 -4.17 0.80 -33.63
N MET A 337 -3.64 -0.30 -34.17
CA MET A 337 -2.70 -1.15 -33.43
C MET A 337 -1.35 -0.44 -33.19
N LEU A 338 -0.89 0.33 -34.18
CA LEU A 338 0.34 1.13 -34.05
C LEU A 338 0.13 2.30 -33.09
N ASP A 339 -1.00 3.01 -33.17
CA ASP A 339 -1.36 4.11 -32.28
C ASP A 339 -1.45 3.63 -30.83
N HIS A 340 -2.03 2.44 -30.58
CA HIS A 340 -2.05 1.84 -29.25
C HIS A 340 -0.64 1.57 -28.71
N PHE A 341 0.30 1.11 -29.55
CA PHE A 341 1.69 0.93 -29.14
C PHE A 341 2.39 2.27 -28.89
N ILE A 342 2.15 3.28 -29.72
CA ILE A 342 2.65 4.66 -29.52
C ILE A 342 2.16 5.21 -28.18
N ASP A 343 0.88 5.02 -27.85
CA ASP A 343 0.30 5.46 -26.58
C ASP A 343 0.98 4.77 -25.39
N LYS A 344 1.22 3.45 -25.44
CA LYS A 344 2.03 2.76 -24.42
C LYS A 344 3.44 3.35 -24.30
N VAL A 345 4.11 3.65 -25.42
CA VAL A 345 5.44 4.28 -25.41
C VAL A 345 5.40 5.67 -24.77
N LYS A 346 4.38 6.48 -25.04
CA LYS A 346 4.21 7.80 -24.43
C LYS A 346 3.88 7.72 -22.93
N ILE A 347 3.15 6.69 -22.49
CA ILE A 347 2.83 6.44 -21.07
C ILE A 347 4.08 6.03 -20.28
N PHE A 348 4.80 5.00 -20.74
CA PHE A 348 5.90 4.38 -19.95
C PHE A 348 7.28 4.96 -20.25
N LYS A 349 7.42 5.70 -21.36
CA LYS A 349 8.65 6.31 -21.84
C LYS A 349 9.80 5.29 -21.88
N THR A 350 10.79 5.42 -21.01
CA THR A 350 12.01 4.59 -20.98
C THR A 350 12.30 3.98 -19.61
N HIS A 351 11.41 4.11 -18.62
CA HIS A 351 11.69 3.78 -17.22
C HIS A 351 10.70 2.84 -16.53
N PHE A 352 9.56 2.52 -17.15
CA PHE A 352 8.48 1.67 -16.62
C PHE A 352 7.72 2.29 -15.43
N ALA A 353 8.41 2.61 -14.34
CA ALA A 353 7.87 3.27 -13.16
C ALA A 353 8.92 4.22 -12.57
N THR A 354 8.48 5.35 -12.01
CA THR A 354 9.38 6.33 -11.38
C THR A 354 9.95 5.76 -10.09
N LEU A 355 11.28 5.61 -9.99
CA LEU A 355 11.96 5.18 -8.77
C LEU A 355 12.07 6.38 -7.81
N ASP A 356 11.37 6.31 -6.68
CA ASP A 356 11.46 7.32 -5.62
C ASP A 356 12.64 7.00 -4.69
N ILE A 357 13.48 7.99 -4.39
CA ILE A 357 14.47 7.91 -3.31
C ILE A 357 13.80 8.35 -2.02
N ARG A 358 13.99 7.61 -0.92
CA ARG A 358 13.49 8.00 0.41
C ARG A 358 14.54 7.78 1.48
N GLN A 359 14.71 8.77 2.36
CA GLN A 359 15.57 8.68 3.54
C GLN A 359 14.97 9.43 4.73
N ASP A 360 15.39 9.07 5.94
CA ASP A 360 15.00 9.72 7.20
C ASP A 360 15.82 10.99 7.45
N HIS A 361 15.17 12.08 7.90
CA HIS A 361 15.83 13.38 8.13
C HIS A 361 17.03 13.29 9.08
N SER A 362 17.01 12.40 10.08
CA SER A 362 18.14 12.19 10.99
C SER A 362 19.43 11.76 10.29
N LYS A 363 19.34 11.12 9.13
CA LYS A 363 20.51 10.76 8.32
C LYS A 363 21.04 11.94 7.55
N HIS A 364 20.19 12.85 7.09
CA HIS A 364 20.65 14.10 6.45
C HIS A 364 21.38 14.97 7.45
N ILE A 365 20.87 15.11 8.69
CA ILE A 365 21.55 15.82 9.78
C ILE A 365 22.96 15.27 9.98
N LEU A 366 23.08 13.95 10.16
CA LEU A 366 24.38 13.30 10.34
C LEU A 366 25.36 13.58 9.19
N VAL A 367 24.89 13.49 7.94
CA VAL A 367 25.73 13.69 6.75
C VAL A 367 26.18 15.14 6.64
N VAL A 368 25.26 16.09 6.78
CA VAL A 368 25.56 17.53 6.71
C VAL A 368 26.54 17.93 7.82
N GLU A 369 26.28 17.53 9.06
CA GLU A 369 27.16 17.79 10.20
C GLU A 369 28.57 17.23 9.97
N THR A 370 28.67 16.00 9.46
CA THR A 370 29.97 15.36 9.16
C THR A 370 30.74 16.13 8.08
N ILE A 371 30.06 16.60 7.03
CA ILE A 371 30.66 17.40 5.96
C ILE A 371 31.15 18.75 6.50
N LEU A 372 30.34 19.44 7.31
CA LEU A 372 30.70 20.75 7.88
C LEU A 372 31.85 20.65 8.88
N LYS A 373 31.96 19.53 9.63
CA LYS A 373 33.13 19.23 10.47
C LYS A 373 34.40 19.03 9.64
N ASN A 374 34.32 18.21 8.58
CA ASN A 374 35.48 17.92 7.73
C ASN A 374 36.00 19.17 7.00
N THR A 375 35.08 20.06 6.62
CA THR A 375 35.40 21.32 5.93
C THR A 375 35.79 22.47 6.87
N GLY A 376 35.64 22.29 8.19
CA GLY A 376 36.06 23.24 9.21
C GLY A 376 35.06 24.37 9.50
N TYR A 377 33.81 24.29 9.01
CA TYR A 377 32.77 25.28 9.33
C TYR A 377 32.23 25.14 10.76
N ILE A 378 32.28 23.93 11.34
CA ILE A 378 31.89 23.64 12.73
C ILE A 378 32.89 22.68 13.37
N LYS A 379 32.89 22.58 14.70
CA LYS A 379 33.77 21.64 15.43
C LYS A 379 33.02 20.42 15.95
N GLU A 380 31.91 20.61 16.62
CA GLU A 380 31.19 19.61 17.40
C GLU A 380 29.73 19.45 17.00
N SER A 381 28.97 20.53 16.75
CA SER A 381 27.56 20.41 16.36
C SER A 381 27.08 21.55 15.45
N LEU A 382 25.93 21.33 14.82
CA LEU A 382 25.25 22.35 14.01
C LEU A 382 24.77 23.55 14.83
N ASP A 383 24.64 23.42 16.16
CA ASP A 383 24.19 24.49 17.07
C ASP A 383 25.20 25.64 17.18
N GLU A 384 26.43 25.43 16.70
CA GLU A 384 27.46 26.47 16.57
C GLU A 384 27.09 27.54 15.52
N LEU A 385 26.20 27.21 14.60
CA LEU A 385 25.76 28.10 13.53
C LEU A 385 24.38 28.68 13.86
N SER A 386 24.18 29.96 13.59
CA SER A 386 22.83 30.53 13.54
C SER A 386 22.02 29.90 12.39
N GLU A 387 20.69 29.92 12.52
CA GLU A 387 19.79 29.44 11.46
C GLU A 387 20.10 30.09 10.11
N SER A 388 20.34 31.41 10.09
CA SER A 388 20.69 32.15 8.88
C SER A 388 22.04 31.76 8.26
N GLU A 389 23.04 31.47 9.10
CA GLU A 389 24.35 31.00 8.61
C GLU A 389 24.21 29.62 7.98
N LEU A 390 23.52 28.70 8.65
CA LEU A 390 23.29 27.35 8.14
C LEU A 390 22.49 27.35 6.84
N VAL A 391 21.44 28.17 6.74
CA VAL A 391 20.69 28.36 5.48
C VAL A 391 21.61 28.85 4.37
N ASN A 392 22.45 29.86 4.63
CA ASN A 392 23.39 30.40 3.65
C ASN A 392 24.39 29.33 3.15
N LEU A 393 24.92 28.49 4.05
CA LEU A 393 25.80 27.38 3.68
C LEU A 393 25.11 26.39 2.72
N LEU A 394 23.85 26.05 2.99
CA LEU A 394 23.10 25.05 2.22
C LEU A 394 22.72 25.56 0.83
N VAL A 395 22.38 26.85 0.71
CA VAL A 395 21.77 27.39 -0.52
C VAL A 395 22.73 28.21 -1.38
N LYS A 396 23.82 28.74 -0.82
CA LYS A 396 24.78 29.58 -1.56
C LYS A 396 26.18 29.00 -1.60
N GLU A 397 26.72 28.54 -0.48
CA GLU A 397 28.12 28.07 -0.45
C GLU A 397 28.31 26.81 -1.30
N ASN A 398 29.43 26.76 -2.02
CA ASN A 398 29.79 25.66 -2.90
C ASN A 398 30.78 24.73 -2.21
N ILE A 399 30.27 23.87 -1.34
CA ILE A 399 31.06 22.84 -0.65
C ILE A 399 31.11 21.61 -1.55
N LYS A 400 32.30 21.09 -1.87
CA LYS A 400 32.42 19.83 -2.62
C LYS A 400 32.66 18.67 -1.66
N ALA A 401 31.67 17.77 -1.53
CA ALA A 401 31.80 16.57 -0.72
C ALA A 401 32.26 15.39 -1.59
N ASP A 402 33.52 14.97 -1.42
CA ASP A 402 34.06 13.77 -2.06
C ASP A 402 33.69 12.51 -1.25
N PRO A 403 32.86 11.59 -1.77
CA PRO A 403 32.43 10.40 -1.04
C PRO A 403 33.59 9.53 -0.56
N ASP A 404 34.73 9.53 -1.24
CA ASP A 404 35.88 8.69 -0.89
C ASP A 404 36.65 9.21 0.34
N THR A 405 36.30 10.40 0.84
CA THR A 405 36.82 10.94 2.11
C THR A 405 35.98 10.55 3.33
N TYR A 406 34.88 9.81 3.13
CA TYR A 406 33.95 9.39 4.17
C TYR A 406 33.77 7.87 4.20
N GLU A 407 33.16 7.35 5.26
CA GLU A 407 32.85 5.93 5.44
C GLU A 407 31.34 5.70 5.66
N ASP A 408 30.93 4.43 5.66
CA ASP A 408 29.59 3.96 6.02
C ASP A 408 28.43 4.72 5.32
N ILE A 409 27.45 5.16 6.11
CA ILE A 409 26.22 5.80 5.65
C ILE A 409 26.48 7.17 5.01
N VAL A 410 27.57 7.85 5.37
CA VAL A 410 27.92 9.15 4.80
C VAL A 410 28.38 8.98 3.37
N ARG A 411 29.34 8.07 3.15
CA ARG A 411 29.81 7.71 1.81
C ARG A 411 28.67 7.21 0.92
N ASP A 412 27.86 6.28 1.43
CA ASP A 412 26.77 5.68 0.67
C ASP A 412 25.61 6.66 0.38
N THR A 413 25.38 7.66 1.22
CA THR A 413 24.41 8.75 0.93
C THR A 413 24.92 9.64 -0.20
N LEU A 414 26.20 10.06 -0.15
CA LEU A 414 26.81 10.89 -1.18
C LEU A 414 26.89 10.15 -2.52
N LEU A 415 27.36 8.90 -2.54
CA LEU A 415 27.38 8.06 -3.75
C LEU A 415 25.98 7.87 -4.36
N ASN A 416 24.97 7.74 -3.51
CA ASN A 416 23.60 7.62 -3.98
C ASN A 416 23.09 8.90 -4.64
N ILE A 417 23.37 10.09 -4.09
CA ILE A 417 22.96 11.36 -4.70
C ILE A 417 23.75 11.64 -5.99
N GLN A 418 25.06 11.38 -6.00
CA GLN A 418 25.93 11.61 -7.16
C GLN A 418 25.48 10.80 -8.39
N GLN A 419 25.13 9.53 -8.22
CA GLN A 419 24.78 8.66 -9.34
C GLN A 419 23.41 8.95 -9.96
N LEU A 420 22.51 9.72 -9.30
CA LEU A 420 21.13 9.86 -9.80
C LEU A 420 21.09 10.53 -11.19
N LYS A 421 22.09 11.35 -11.55
CA LYS A 421 22.25 11.89 -12.91
C LYS A 421 22.44 10.81 -13.95
N GLU A 422 23.24 9.79 -13.65
CA GLU A 422 23.47 8.66 -14.55
C GLU A 422 22.19 7.85 -14.75
N ILE A 423 21.42 7.66 -13.67
CA ILE A 423 20.11 6.99 -13.74
C ILE A 423 19.16 7.78 -14.66
N GLN A 424 19.03 9.10 -14.45
CA GLN A 424 18.19 9.94 -15.32
C GLN A 424 18.68 9.95 -16.78
N ALA A 425 19.98 9.95 -17.02
CA ALA A 425 20.53 9.90 -18.38
C ALA A 425 20.16 8.60 -19.13
N LYS A 426 20.06 7.47 -18.43
CA LYS A 426 19.71 6.17 -19.03
C LYS A 426 18.21 5.92 -19.10
N ASN A 427 17.47 6.39 -18.11
CA ASN A 427 16.06 6.06 -17.91
C ASN A 427 15.11 7.21 -18.28
N GLY A 428 15.65 8.39 -18.57
CA GLY A 428 14.90 9.65 -18.62
C GLY A 428 14.73 10.26 -17.23
N GLU A 429 14.48 11.56 -17.16
CA GLU A 429 14.31 12.31 -15.90
C GLU A 429 13.25 11.67 -14.99
N ASP A 430 12.07 11.37 -15.54
CA ASP A 430 10.96 10.71 -14.83
C ASP A 430 11.29 9.30 -14.30
N GLY A 431 12.41 8.70 -14.72
CA GLY A 431 12.86 7.42 -14.21
C GLY A 431 13.31 7.50 -12.75
N CYS A 432 13.82 8.65 -12.31
CA CYS A 432 14.18 8.91 -10.91
C CYS A 432 14.34 10.43 -10.70
N ASN A 433 13.28 11.10 -10.28
CA ASN A 433 13.27 12.55 -10.04
C ASN A 433 12.50 12.94 -8.78
N ARG A 434 12.41 12.04 -7.79
CA ARG A 434 11.67 12.26 -6.53
C ARG A 434 12.52 11.82 -5.34
N TYR A 435 12.68 12.71 -4.36
CA TYR A 435 13.41 12.50 -3.13
C TYR A 435 12.49 12.81 -1.93
N ILE A 436 12.11 11.79 -1.18
CA ILE A 436 11.18 11.87 -0.05
C ILE A 436 11.95 11.91 1.27
N ILE A 437 11.54 12.80 2.17
CA ILE A 437 12.21 13.05 3.44
C ILE A 437 11.30 12.66 4.59
N SER A 438 11.59 11.54 5.22
CA SER A 438 10.81 11.03 6.37
C SER A 438 11.09 11.87 7.61
N ASN A 439 10.10 11.98 8.51
CA ASN A 439 10.15 12.79 9.72
C ASN A 439 10.49 14.27 9.44
N SER A 440 9.81 14.89 8.46
CA SER A 440 9.96 16.32 8.20
C SER A 440 9.19 17.15 9.23
N GLU A 441 9.90 17.97 10.01
CA GLU A 441 9.31 18.82 11.06
C GLU A 441 9.72 20.30 10.97
N ASP A 442 10.66 20.65 10.09
CA ASP A 442 11.22 21.99 9.96
C ASP A 442 11.70 22.27 8.51
N ILE A 443 12.25 23.48 8.29
CA ILE A 443 12.79 23.90 7.00
C ILE A 443 14.05 23.12 6.59
N PHE A 444 14.85 22.67 7.57
CA PHE A 444 16.11 21.98 7.32
C PHE A 444 15.92 20.59 6.75
N SER A 445 14.76 19.98 7.00
CA SER A 445 14.31 18.77 6.33
C SER A 445 14.51 18.85 4.81
N VAL A 446 14.05 19.93 4.18
CA VAL A 446 14.20 20.17 2.74
C VAL A 446 15.57 20.75 2.39
N LEU A 447 16.05 21.75 3.14
CA LEU A 447 17.28 22.46 2.80
C LEU A 447 18.53 21.58 2.90
N PHE A 448 18.56 20.59 3.78
CA PHE A 448 19.68 19.65 3.86
C PHE A 448 19.77 18.79 2.60
N VAL A 449 18.65 18.28 2.09
CA VAL A 449 18.65 17.53 0.83
C VAL A 449 19.04 18.44 -0.33
N TYR A 450 18.50 19.66 -0.39
CA TYR A 450 18.88 20.64 -1.41
C TYR A 450 20.38 20.92 -1.41
N GLY A 451 20.96 21.21 -0.24
CA GLY A 451 22.40 21.40 -0.07
C GLY A 451 23.22 20.17 -0.43
N LEU A 452 22.78 18.97 -0.06
CA LEU A 452 23.47 17.72 -0.40
C LEU A 452 23.50 17.45 -1.91
N PHE A 453 22.44 17.79 -2.66
CA PHE A 453 22.49 17.74 -4.12
C PHE A 453 23.59 18.65 -4.65
N ARG A 454 23.62 19.93 -4.21
CA ARG A 454 24.64 20.92 -4.61
C ARG A 454 26.06 20.42 -4.31
N TRP A 455 26.26 19.91 -3.10
CA TRP A 455 27.57 19.46 -2.64
C TRP A 455 28.03 18.13 -3.28
N SER A 456 27.09 17.41 -3.89
CA SER A 456 27.31 16.14 -4.60
C SER A 456 27.40 16.32 -6.12
N GLY A 457 27.82 17.49 -6.61
CA GLY A 457 28.07 17.71 -8.04
C GLY A 457 26.82 17.99 -8.87
N TRP A 458 25.68 18.31 -8.23
CA TRP A 458 24.56 18.93 -8.90
C TRP A 458 24.74 20.46 -8.91
N GLN A 459 24.51 21.07 -10.06
CA GLN A 459 24.36 22.53 -10.15
C GLN A 459 22.90 22.89 -9.89
N ASP A 460 22.61 24.05 -9.32
CA ASP A 460 21.24 24.45 -8.94
C ASP A 460 20.25 24.31 -10.11
N ASP A 461 20.62 24.82 -11.28
CA ASP A 461 19.81 24.71 -12.53
C ASP A 461 19.71 23.30 -13.10
N SER A 462 20.41 22.34 -12.50
CA SER A 462 20.39 20.92 -12.89
C SER A 462 19.66 20.04 -11.87
N ILE A 463 19.20 20.55 -10.72
CA ILE A 463 18.48 19.76 -9.73
C ILE A 463 17.05 19.54 -10.22
N THR A 464 16.86 18.48 -11.01
CA THR A 464 15.57 18.04 -11.56
C THR A 464 14.68 17.30 -10.56
N PHE A 465 15.10 17.19 -9.29
CA PHE A 465 14.41 16.39 -8.28
C PHE A 465 13.28 17.14 -7.57
N ASP A 466 12.16 16.45 -7.36
CA ASP A 466 11.15 16.79 -6.37
C ASP A 466 11.63 16.46 -4.97
N ILE A 467 11.91 17.49 -4.17
CA ILE A 467 12.27 17.34 -2.75
C ILE A 467 10.97 17.37 -1.95
N ILE A 468 10.50 16.19 -1.56
CA ILE A 468 9.17 15.93 -1.02
C ILE A 468 9.27 15.79 0.51
N PRO A 469 8.83 16.78 1.30
CA PRO A 469 8.71 16.61 2.73
C PRO A 469 7.57 15.63 3.08
N LEU A 470 7.84 14.69 3.99
CA LEU A 470 6.82 13.82 4.60
C LEU A 470 6.49 14.32 6.00
N PHE A 471 5.33 14.96 6.12
CA PHE A 471 4.75 15.36 7.41
C PHE A 471 3.95 14.19 7.98
N GLU A 472 4.55 13.46 8.92
CA GLU A 472 3.96 12.24 9.51
C GLU A 472 3.72 12.31 11.03
N THR A 473 4.35 13.26 11.72
CA THR A 473 4.13 13.52 13.14
C THR A 473 3.08 14.62 13.34
N MET A 474 2.47 14.66 14.52
CA MET A 474 1.53 15.74 14.88
C MET A 474 2.19 17.12 14.84
N LYS A 475 3.47 17.21 15.22
CA LYS A 475 4.29 18.42 15.13
C LYS A 475 4.56 18.81 13.67
N GLY A 476 5.02 17.86 12.84
CA GLY A 476 5.25 18.13 11.42
C GLY A 476 3.98 18.62 10.71
N MET A 477 2.82 18.04 11.03
CA MET A 477 1.53 18.50 10.49
C MET A 477 1.11 19.90 10.96
N SER A 478 1.46 20.33 12.17
CA SER A 478 1.15 21.68 12.67
C SER A 478 2.08 22.74 12.09
N GLU A 479 3.36 22.41 11.88
CA GLU A 479 4.37 23.33 11.35
C GLU A 479 4.38 23.42 9.82
N ALA A 480 3.72 22.48 9.12
CA ALA A 480 3.78 22.34 7.66
C ALA A 480 3.51 23.64 6.88
N GLU A 481 2.54 24.46 7.30
CA GLU A 481 2.23 25.74 6.65
C GLU A 481 3.40 26.73 6.74
N GLY A 482 4.01 26.86 7.92
CA GLY A 482 5.15 27.74 8.16
C GLY A 482 6.39 27.30 7.41
N VAL A 483 6.69 26.00 7.45
CA VAL A 483 7.82 25.39 6.71
C VAL A 483 7.70 25.68 5.22
N MET A 484 6.54 25.40 4.62
CA MET A 484 6.37 25.61 3.19
C MET A 484 6.35 27.08 2.80
N GLN A 485 5.77 27.96 3.61
CA GLN A 485 5.81 29.41 3.35
C GLN A 485 7.25 29.93 3.34
N TYR A 486 8.08 29.54 4.32
CA TYR A 486 9.49 29.93 4.35
C TYR A 486 10.24 29.48 3.10
N LEU A 487 10.05 28.21 2.69
CA LEU A 487 10.68 27.67 1.49
C LEU A 487 10.24 28.41 0.22
N PHE A 488 8.97 28.84 0.12
CA PHE A 488 8.49 29.60 -1.03
C PHE A 488 8.99 31.04 -1.07
N ASP A 489 9.29 31.64 0.09
CA ASP A 489 9.85 32.99 0.21
C ASP A 489 11.37 33.02 -0.07
N LEU A 490 12.05 31.87 0.03
CA LEU A 490 13.47 31.72 -0.24
C LEU A 490 13.77 31.77 -1.76
N PRO A 491 14.53 32.77 -2.27
CA PRO A 491 14.72 32.96 -3.72
C PRO A 491 15.33 31.74 -4.44
N GLU A 492 16.30 31.08 -3.82
CA GLU A 492 16.99 29.91 -4.38
C GLU A 492 16.02 28.74 -4.57
N TYR A 493 15.19 28.45 -3.57
CA TYR A 493 14.21 27.38 -3.64
C TYR A 493 13.03 27.74 -4.57
N ARG A 494 12.65 29.02 -4.63
CA ARG A 494 11.66 29.51 -5.60
C ARG A 494 12.13 29.32 -7.04
N SER A 495 13.41 29.57 -7.33
CA SER A 495 14.02 29.31 -8.64
C SER A 495 13.95 27.81 -9.00
N HIS A 496 14.30 26.94 -8.05
CA HIS A 496 14.17 25.49 -8.21
C HIS A 496 12.73 25.06 -8.54
N LEU A 497 11.71 25.64 -7.89
CA LEU A 497 10.31 25.36 -8.19
C LEU A 497 9.89 25.83 -9.59
N ASN A 498 10.39 26.99 -10.04
CA ASN A 498 10.10 27.52 -11.38
C ASN A 498 10.56 26.55 -12.48
N GLN A 499 11.77 26.01 -12.34
CA GLN A 499 12.32 24.97 -13.23
C GLN A 499 11.47 23.70 -13.28
N ARG A 500 10.64 23.48 -12.25
CA ARG A 500 9.76 22.33 -12.10
C ARG A 500 8.28 22.69 -12.28
N ASN A 501 8.00 23.72 -13.09
CA ASN A 501 6.66 24.19 -13.45
C ASN A 501 5.82 24.57 -12.22
N ASP A 502 6.45 25.26 -11.27
CA ASP A 502 5.82 25.77 -10.05
C ASP A 502 4.99 24.70 -9.31
N SER A 503 5.50 23.48 -9.24
CA SER A 503 4.79 22.35 -8.63
C SER A 503 5.56 21.80 -7.43
N GLN A 504 4.84 21.53 -6.34
CA GLN A 504 5.40 20.93 -5.14
C GLN A 504 4.56 19.73 -4.72
N THR A 505 5.19 18.56 -4.65
CA THR A 505 4.60 17.40 -3.99
C THR A 505 4.88 17.45 -2.49
N MET A 506 3.85 17.19 -1.67
CA MET A 506 3.98 17.07 -0.22
C MET A 506 3.36 15.76 0.21
N MET A 507 4.08 15.01 1.04
CA MET A 507 3.65 13.70 1.51
C MET A 507 3.07 13.76 2.91
N LEU A 508 1.97 13.05 3.16
CA LEU A 508 1.33 12.98 4.48
C LEU A 508 1.26 11.54 5.00
N GLY A 509 1.72 11.34 6.24
CA GLY A 509 1.84 10.03 6.87
C GLY A 509 0.63 9.64 7.73
N PHE A 510 -0.30 8.86 7.17
CA PHE A 510 -1.48 8.36 7.92
C PHE A 510 -1.12 7.32 9.00
N SER A 511 -0.14 6.48 8.70
CA SER A 511 0.31 5.37 9.53
C SER A 511 0.80 5.80 10.91
N ASP A 512 1.79 6.70 10.89
CA ASP A 512 2.43 7.21 12.08
C ASP A 512 1.54 8.24 12.76
N GLY A 513 0.79 9.04 11.98
CA GLY A 513 -0.29 9.87 12.52
C GLY A 513 -1.31 9.08 13.34
N THR A 514 -1.76 7.91 12.87
CA THR A 514 -2.72 7.06 13.63
C THR A 514 -2.08 6.42 14.86
N LYS A 515 -0.81 6.00 14.77
CA LYS A 515 -0.04 5.48 15.90
C LYS A 515 0.08 6.53 17.02
N ASP A 516 0.30 7.79 16.64
CA ASP A 516 0.56 8.87 17.58
C ASP A 516 -0.73 9.54 18.08
N GLY A 517 -1.67 9.83 17.17
CA GLY A 517 -2.90 10.61 17.44
C GLY A 517 -4.18 9.79 17.54
N GLY A 518 -4.16 8.48 17.29
CA GLY A 518 -5.39 7.68 17.18
C GLY A 518 -6.17 7.97 15.90
N TYR A 519 -7.10 7.08 15.54
CA TYR A 519 -7.70 7.04 14.20
C TYR A 519 -8.40 8.35 13.78
N VAL A 520 -9.30 8.88 14.61
CA VAL A 520 -10.10 10.06 14.22
C VAL A 520 -9.26 11.34 14.19
N LYS A 521 -8.49 11.61 15.25
CA LYS A 521 -7.68 12.84 15.33
C LYS A 521 -6.61 12.88 14.24
N ALA A 522 -5.94 11.75 13.97
CA ALA A 522 -4.96 11.68 12.89
C ALA A 522 -5.57 12.05 11.53
N ASN A 523 -6.69 11.42 11.16
CA ASN A 523 -7.34 11.70 9.88
C ASN A 523 -7.90 13.12 9.80
N TRP A 524 -8.45 13.64 10.90
CA TRP A 524 -8.93 15.02 10.96
C TRP A 524 -7.79 16.04 10.82
N SER A 525 -6.66 15.82 11.50
CA SER A 525 -5.45 16.64 11.35
C SER A 525 -4.95 16.61 9.91
N ILE A 526 -4.90 15.44 9.28
CA ILE A 526 -4.45 15.33 7.87
C ILE A 526 -5.36 16.12 6.93
N LEU A 527 -6.68 16.07 7.10
CA LEU A 527 -7.59 16.89 6.30
C LEU A 527 -7.27 18.38 6.47
N LYS A 528 -7.14 18.86 7.72
CA LYS A 528 -6.80 20.26 8.01
C LYS A 528 -5.46 20.67 7.41
N THR A 529 -4.43 19.83 7.55
CA THR A 529 -3.09 20.09 6.98
C THR A 529 -3.16 20.16 5.46
N LYS A 530 -3.94 19.30 4.78
CA LYS A 530 -4.14 19.41 3.33
C LYS A 530 -4.80 20.72 2.92
N GLU A 531 -5.79 21.20 3.67
CA GLU A 531 -6.45 22.49 3.41
C GLU A 531 -5.46 23.67 3.59
N GLN A 532 -4.66 23.65 4.66
CA GLN A 532 -3.64 24.66 4.91
C GLN A 532 -2.56 24.68 3.83
N LEU A 533 -2.02 23.49 3.48
CA LEU A 533 -1.02 23.34 2.43
C LEU A 533 -1.56 23.76 1.05
N SER A 534 -2.83 23.46 0.76
CA SER A 534 -3.48 23.92 -0.48
C SER A 534 -3.56 25.45 -0.53
N LYS A 535 -3.91 26.07 0.60
CA LYS A 535 -4.00 27.52 0.73
C LYS A 535 -2.65 28.21 0.58
N VAL A 536 -1.60 27.73 1.25
CA VAL A 536 -0.26 28.34 1.17
C VAL A 536 0.34 28.18 -0.23
N CYS A 537 0.17 27.03 -0.88
CA CYS A 537 0.59 26.84 -2.27
C CYS A 537 -0.17 27.79 -3.22
N LYS A 538 -1.49 27.89 -3.09
CA LYS A 538 -2.30 28.81 -3.90
C LYS A 538 -1.88 30.27 -3.73
N LYS A 539 -1.59 30.71 -2.49
CA LYS A 539 -1.10 32.06 -2.19
C LYS A 539 0.22 32.38 -2.91
N ASN A 540 1.09 31.39 -3.06
CA ASN A 540 2.42 31.54 -3.66
C ASN A 540 2.47 31.11 -5.14
N HIS A 541 1.32 30.89 -5.79
CA HIS A 541 1.21 30.42 -7.18
C HIS A 541 1.91 29.07 -7.43
N VAL A 542 1.98 28.22 -6.42
CA VAL A 542 2.52 26.85 -6.50
C VAL A 542 1.37 25.85 -6.64
N LYS A 543 1.49 24.91 -7.57
CA LYS A 543 0.59 23.78 -7.75
C LYS A 543 0.86 22.73 -6.66
N ALA A 544 -0.06 22.61 -5.70
CA ALA A 544 -0.01 21.58 -4.67
C ALA A 544 -0.37 20.20 -5.23
N LEU A 545 0.51 19.21 -4.98
CA LEU A 545 0.27 17.79 -5.22
C LEU A 545 0.37 17.03 -3.88
N PHE A 546 -0.64 16.21 -3.56
CA PHE A 546 -0.62 15.44 -2.31
C PHE A 546 -0.25 13.99 -2.54
N PHE A 547 0.71 13.52 -1.74
CA PHE A 547 1.14 12.14 -1.72
C PHE A 547 0.79 11.45 -0.41
N ASP A 548 -0.16 10.51 -0.47
CA ASP A 548 -0.63 9.82 0.72
C ASP A 548 0.19 8.57 1.00
N GLY A 549 0.89 8.59 2.14
CA GLY A 549 1.79 7.54 2.59
C GLY A 549 1.11 6.22 2.97
N ARG A 550 1.95 5.23 3.32
CA ARG A 550 1.53 3.84 3.51
C ARG A 550 0.31 3.81 4.42
N GLY A 551 -0.68 3.00 4.08
CA GLY A 551 -1.82 2.80 4.97
C GLY A 551 -2.73 4.01 5.10
N GLY A 552 -2.97 4.76 4.01
CA GLY A 552 -4.05 5.75 3.95
C GLY A 552 -5.33 5.24 4.65
N PRO A 553 -6.28 6.11 5.01
CA PRO A 553 -7.42 5.77 5.89
C PRO A 553 -8.15 4.45 5.57
N PRO A 554 -8.28 4.03 4.29
CA PRO A 554 -8.82 2.73 3.91
C PRO A 554 -7.82 1.55 3.91
N ALA A 555 -6.52 1.76 3.79
CA ALA A 555 -5.50 0.69 3.81
C ALA A 555 -5.13 0.24 5.25
N ARG A 556 -5.57 1.00 6.26
CA ARG A 556 -5.47 0.68 7.71
C ARG A 556 -6.82 0.69 8.44
N GLY A 557 -7.89 0.66 7.66
CA GLY A 557 -9.28 0.51 8.10
C GLY A 557 -10.09 -0.36 7.15
N GLY A 558 -9.43 -1.10 6.25
CA GLY A 558 -9.92 -1.79 5.03
C GLY A 558 -11.16 -1.28 4.26
N GLY A 559 -11.58 -0.02 4.40
CA GLY A 559 -12.65 0.54 3.60
C GLY A 559 -12.22 0.95 2.18
N LYS A 560 -13.07 1.69 1.47
CA LYS A 560 -12.89 1.99 0.05
C LYS A 560 -12.12 3.29 -0.19
N THR A 561 -10.92 3.17 -0.77
CA THR A 561 -10.05 4.27 -1.23
C THR A 561 -10.79 5.35 -2.02
N HIS A 562 -11.62 4.95 -2.99
CA HIS A 562 -12.47 5.87 -3.75
C HIS A 562 -13.28 6.82 -2.86
N ARG A 563 -13.99 6.29 -1.86
CA ARG A 563 -14.90 7.09 -1.02
C ARG A 563 -14.14 8.12 -0.19
N PHE A 564 -12.94 7.78 0.27
CA PHE A 564 -12.12 8.73 1.01
C PHE A 564 -11.71 9.93 0.14
N TYR A 565 -11.15 9.67 -1.05
CA TYR A 565 -10.75 10.74 -1.96
C TYR A 565 -11.94 11.54 -2.49
N ALA A 566 -13.04 10.86 -2.83
CA ALA A 566 -14.28 11.48 -3.25
C ALA A 566 -14.98 12.29 -2.13
N SER A 567 -14.56 12.14 -0.87
CA SER A 567 -15.10 12.89 0.27
C SER A 567 -14.34 14.17 0.61
N GLN A 568 -13.22 14.43 -0.06
CA GLN A 568 -12.40 15.61 0.20
C GLN A 568 -13.12 16.89 -0.17
N THR A 569 -12.88 17.95 0.61
CA THR A 569 -13.47 19.27 0.41
C THR A 569 -12.86 19.99 -0.77
N LYS A 570 -13.55 21.02 -1.28
CA LYS A 570 -13.01 21.89 -2.33
C LYS A 570 -11.78 22.70 -1.94
N ASP A 571 -11.54 22.81 -0.63
CA ASP A 571 -10.42 23.56 -0.06
C ASP A 571 -9.09 22.78 -0.21
N ILE A 572 -9.17 21.50 -0.58
CA ILE A 572 -8.02 20.64 -0.87
C ILE A 572 -7.73 20.65 -2.38
N ALA A 573 -6.47 20.93 -2.74
CA ALA A 573 -6.00 20.88 -4.11
C ALA A 573 -6.19 19.48 -4.71
N ASN A 574 -6.78 19.44 -5.91
CA ASN A 574 -7.17 18.20 -6.59
C ASN A 574 -6.54 18.14 -7.99
N HIS A 575 -5.21 18.23 -8.07
CA HIS A 575 -4.47 18.18 -9.34
C HIS A 575 -3.99 16.76 -9.67
N GLU A 576 -3.48 16.05 -8.66
CA GLU A 576 -3.04 14.67 -8.79
C GLU A 576 -3.33 13.94 -7.48
N ILE A 577 -3.94 12.75 -7.55
CA ILE A 577 -4.05 11.84 -6.41
C ILE A 577 -2.85 10.90 -6.45
N GLN A 578 -1.95 10.97 -5.46
CA GLN A 578 -0.86 10.01 -5.33
C GLN A 578 -1.07 9.15 -4.09
N LEU A 579 -1.03 7.83 -4.26
CA LEU A 579 -1.27 6.87 -3.19
C LEU A 579 -0.20 5.78 -3.20
N THR A 580 0.35 5.51 -2.02
CA THR A 580 1.15 4.30 -1.82
C THR A 580 0.28 3.04 -1.73
N ILE A 581 0.62 2.04 -2.53
CA ILE A 581 0.01 0.71 -2.48
C ILE A 581 0.92 -0.23 -1.70
N GLN A 582 0.35 -0.83 -0.66
CA GLN A 582 1.08 -1.76 0.21
C GLN A 582 1.31 -3.08 -0.53
N GLY A 583 2.49 -3.68 -0.40
CA GLY A 583 2.80 -4.97 -1.03
C GLY A 583 1.75 -6.08 -0.78
N GLN A 584 1.18 -6.15 0.44
CA GLN A 584 0.09 -7.10 0.77
C GLN A 584 -1.19 -6.89 -0.05
N THR A 585 -1.44 -5.66 -0.50
CA THR A 585 -2.57 -5.30 -1.36
C THR A 585 -2.27 -5.45 -2.84
N ILE A 586 -0.99 -5.51 -3.24
CA ILE A 586 -0.64 -5.60 -4.65
C ILE A 586 -1.26 -6.86 -5.24
N THR A 587 -1.07 -8.03 -4.64
CA THR A 587 -1.64 -9.29 -5.15
C THR A 587 -3.16 -9.33 -5.06
N SER A 588 -3.74 -8.81 -3.97
CA SER A 588 -5.16 -8.97 -3.66
C SER A 588 -6.09 -7.91 -4.26
N THR A 589 -5.59 -6.71 -4.56
CA THR A 589 -6.40 -5.62 -5.13
C THR A 589 -5.83 -5.05 -6.42
N TYR A 590 -4.58 -5.36 -6.78
CA TYR A 590 -4.00 -4.94 -8.05
C TYR A 590 -3.36 -6.12 -8.82
N GLY A 591 -3.56 -7.36 -8.38
CA GLY A 591 -2.77 -8.50 -8.86
C GLY A 591 -3.18 -8.97 -10.26
N THR A 592 -4.35 -8.52 -10.72
CA THR A 592 -4.92 -8.88 -12.02
C THR A 592 -5.20 -7.65 -12.85
N LYS A 593 -5.31 -7.84 -14.18
CA LYS A 593 -5.60 -6.77 -15.13
C LYS A 593 -6.90 -6.03 -14.78
N GLU A 594 -7.95 -6.79 -14.47
CA GLU A 594 -9.27 -6.24 -14.19
C GLU A 594 -9.33 -5.52 -12.84
N GLN A 595 -8.69 -6.06 -11.80
CA GLN A 595 -8.59 -5.38 -10.52
C GLN A 595 -7.75 -4.11 -10.61
N PHE A 596 -6.63 -4.13 -11.34
CA PHE A 596 -5.80 -2.96 -11.55
C PHE A 596 -6.58 -1.85 -12.28
N LYS A 597 -7.27 -2.20 -13.37
CA LYS A 597 -8.13 -1.25 -14.12
C LYS A 597 -9.20 -0.67 -13.21
N HIS A 598 -9.98 -1.53 -12.54
CA HIS A 598 -11.05 -1.10 -11.65
C HIS A 598 -10.55 -0.12 -10.57
N ASN A 599 -9.46 -0.46 -9.87
CA ASN A 599 -8.94 0.41 -8.81
C ASN A 599 -8.32 1.71 -9.37
N SER A 600 -7.74 1.68 -10.57
CA SER A 600 -7.27 2.88 -11.26
C SER A 600 -8.43 3.80 -11.65
N GLU A 601 -9.50 3.22 -12.23
CA GLU A 601 -10.75 3.94 -12.53
C GLU A 601 -11.32 4.58 -11.27
N GLN A 602 -11.35 3.86 -10.15
CA GLN A 602 -11.80 4.39 -8.87
C GLN A 602 -10.99 5.62 -8.40
N LEU A 603 -9.67 5.67 -8.64
CA LEU A 603 -8.89 6.88 -8.33
C LEU A 603 -9.24 8.03 -9.27
N LEU A 604 -9.42 7.75 -10.56
CA LEU A 604 -9.80 8.74 -11.56
C LEU A 604 -11.19 9.32 -11.26
N THR A 605 -12.20 8.48 -11.03
CA THR A 605 -13.56 8.93 -10.71
C THR A 605 -13.63 9.67 -9.37
N ALA A 606 -12.79 9.32 -8.39
CA ALA A 606 -12.67 10.10 -7.16
C ALA A 606 -12.19 11.53 -7.44
N GLY A 607 -11.16 11.69 -8.27
CA GLY A 607 -10.65 13.00 -8.68
C GLY A 607 -11.68 13.84 -9.47
N LEU A 608 -12.60 13.17 -10.19
CA LEU A 608 -13.66 13.85 -10.96
C LEU A 608 -14.90 14.17 -10.12
N SER A 609 -15.13 13.44 -9.02
CA SER A 609 -16.38 13.48 -8.24
C SER A 609 -16.81 14.86 -7.73
N ASN A 610 -15.86 15.73 -7.36
CA ASN A 610 -16.15 17.08 -6.86
C ASN A 610 -16.69 18.04 -7.94
N ASN A 611 -16.55 17.74 -9.23
CA ASN A 611 -16.81 18.70 -10.31
C ASN A 611 -18.09 18.48 -11.11
N LEU A 612 -18.70 17.28 -11.06
CA LEU A 612 -19.68 16.88 -12.07
C LEU A 612 -21.15 17.11 -11.70
N PHE A 613 -21.47 17.16 -10.40
CA PHE A 613 -22.86 17.36 -9.96
C PHE A 613 -23.12 18.73 -9.33
N GLY A 614 -22.15 19.64 -9.38
CA GLY A 614 -22.27 20.97 -8.75
C GLY A 614 -22.41 20.95 -7.22
N LYS A 615 -22.26 19.79 -6.58
CA LYS A 615 -22.23 19.63 -5.12
C LYS A 615 -20.79 19.41 -4.67
N GLU A 616 -20.10 20.51 -4.42
CA GLU A 616 -18.82 20.46 -3.73
C GLU A 616 -19.02 19.94 -2.30
N ASN A 617 -18.14 19.07 -1.85
CA ASN A 617 -18.13 18.68 -0.44
C ASN A 617 -17.70 19.88 0.42
N VAL A 618 -18.59 20.31 1.32
CA VAL A 618 -18.30 21.37 2.28
C VAL A 618 -18.68 20.86 3.67
N ILE A 619 -17.76 21.00 4.62
CA ILE A 619 -18.02 20.72 6.04
C ILE A 619 -18.42 22.04 6.70
N SER A 620 -19.66 22.15 7.18
CA SER A 620 -20.15 23.37 7.82
C SER A 620 -19.36 23.70 9.09
N LYS A 621 -19.42 24.96 9.55
CA LYS A 621 -18.72 25.39 10.77
C LYS A 621 -19.15 24.59 11.99
N GLU A 622 -20.45 24.27 12.08
CA GLU A 622 -21.04 23.47 13.16
C GLU A 622 -20.49 22.04 13.13
N HIS A 623 -20.47 21.40 11.96
CA HIS A 623 -19.93 20.06 11.79
C HIS A 623 -18.41 20.02 12.06
N ARG A 624 -17.66 21.05 11.64
CA ARG A 624 -16.23 21.17 11.97
C ARG A 624 -15.99 21.25 13.47
N LYS A 625 -16.77 22.07 14.20
CA LYS A 625 -16.65 22.20 15.66
C LYS A 625 -16.96 20.88 16.35
N LEU A 626 -18.03 20.20 15.94
CA LEU A 626 -18.40 18.88 16.47
C LEU A 626 -17.33 17.82 16.17
N LEU A 627 -16.75 17.84 14.96
CA LEU A 627 -15.70 16.90 14.58
C LEU A 627 -14.38 17.18 15.32
N GLU A 628 -14.04 18.44 15.58
CA GLU A 628 -12.89 18.79 16.43
C GLU A 628 -13.09 18.25 17.85
N GLU A 629 -14.23 18.52 18.48
CA GLU A 629 -14.58 18.01 19.81
C GLU A 629 -14.53 16.47 19.88
N LEU A 630 -15.14 15.79 18.90
CA LEU A 630 -15.11 14.33 18.80
C LEU A 630 -13.67 13.82 18.64
N SER A 631 -12.86 14.50 17.84
CA SER A 631 -11.45 14.13 17.63
C SER A 631 -10.60 14.27 18.89
N GLU A 632 -10.85 15.31 19.69
CA GLU A 632 -10.14 15.56 20.95
C GLU A 632 -10.53 14.54 22.02
N LEU A 633 -11.82 14.23 22.16
CA LEU A 633 -12.31 13.19 23.07
C LEU A 633 -11.76 11.81 22.69
N SER A 634 -11.79 11.48 21.40
CA SER A 634 -11.26 10.22 20.90
C SER A 634 -9.75 10.11 21.14
N PHE A 635 -9.01 11.20 20.91
CA PHE A 635 -7.57 11.24 21.15
C PHE A 635 -7.24 11.11 22.64
N ALA A 636 -7.92 11.83 23.53
CA ALA A 636 -7.69 11.74 24.96
C ALA A 636 -7.83 10.31 25.49
N LYS A 637 -8.85 9.58 25.00
CA LYS A 637 -9.05 8.16 25.36
C LYS A 637 -7.93 7.26 24.83
N TYR A 638 -7.50 7.46 23.59
CA TYR A 638 -6.39 6.70 23.00
C TYR A 638 -5.05 7.03 23.66
N ASP A 639 -4.81 8.30 24.00
CA ASP A 639 -3.59 8.73 24.66
C ASP A 639 -3.46 8.15 26.07
N ALA A 640 -4.56 8.14 26.84
CA ALA A 640 -4.62 7.45 28.12
C ALA A 640 -4.27 5.95 28.00
N LEU A 641 -4.69 5.28 26.92
CA LEU A 641 -4.32 3.88 26.66
C LEU A 641 -2.81 3.74 26.39
N LYS A 642 -2.21 4.61 25.56
CA LYS A 642 -0.78 4.58 25.25
C LYS A 642 0.09 4.83 26.48
N GLN A 643 -0.36 5.72 27.38
CA GLN A 643 0.34 6.06 28.62
C GLN A 643 0.18 4.98 29.71
N HIS A 644 -0.73 4.03 29.53
CA HIS A 644 -0.94 2.95 30.48
C HIS A 644 0.32 2.08 30.64
N GLU A 645 0.73 1.79 31.87
CA GLU A 645 1.98 1.06 32.18
C GLU A 645 2.09 -0.30 31.47
N MET A 646 0.93 -0.96 31.31
CA MET A 646 0.84 -2.28 30.67
C MET A 646 0.93 -2.24 29.14
N PHE A 647 0.76 -1.09 28.47
CA PHE A 647 0.57 -1.00 27.02
C PHE A 647 1.68 -1.67 26.20
N ILE A 648 2.94 -1.26 26.42
CA ILE A 648 4.08 -1.81 25.68
C ILE A 648 4.33 -3.26 26.08
N SER A 649 4.28 -3.56 27.38
CA SER A 649 4.57 -4.92 27.85
C SER A 649 3.51 -5.95 27.41
N TYR A 650 2.26 -5.52 27.23
CA TYR A 650 1.17 -6.35 26.70
C TYR A 650 1.46 -6.75 25.26
N LEU A 651 1.75 -5.78 24.38
CA LEU A 651 2.14 -6.07 23.01
C LEU A 651 3.40 -6.93 22.96
N GLU A 652 4.39 -6.65 23.78
CA GLU A 652 5.64 -7.39 23.77
C GLU A 652 5.51 -8.86 24.22
N ASN A 653 4.63 -9.15 25.18
CA ASN A 653 4.55 -10.47 25.81
C ASN A 653 3.33 -11.30 25.43
N ARG A 654 2.25 -10.68 24.97
CA ARG A 654 1.00 -11.35 24.59
C ARG A 654 0.77 -11.42 23.09
N SER A 655 1.53 -10.66 22.29
CA SER A 655 1.36 -10.61 20.83
C SER A 655 2.55 -11.23 20.07
N THR A 656 2.46 -11.22 18.74
CA THR A 656 3.50 -11.68 17.83
C THR A 656 4.61 -10.66 17.56
N LEU A 657 4.63 -9.53 18.28
CA LEU A 657 5.55 -8.41 18.05
C LEU A 657 7.04 -8.83 17.96
N LYS A 658 7.50 -9.72 18.84
CA LYS A 658 8.88 -10.24 18.85
C LYS A 658 9.21 -11.09 17.61
N TYR A 659 8.21 -11.69 16.99
CA TYR A 659 8.36 -12.66 15.90
C TYR A 659 8.39 -12.02 14.53
N TYR A 660 7.87 -10.79 14.38
CA TYR A 660 8.06 -10.00 13.16
C TYR A 660 9.54 -9.82 12.77
N GLN A 661 10.45 -9.87 13.75
CA GLN A 661 11.90 -9.76 13.51
C GLN A 661 12.55 -11.11 13.18
N LYS A 662 12.06 -12.19 13.80
CA LYS A 662 12.58 -13.56 13.62
C LYS A 662 12.15 -14.17 12.29
N ALA A 663 11.06 -13.67 11.75
CA ALA A 663 10.54 -14.11 10.49
C ALA A 663 11.36 -13.47 9.35
N ASN A 664 11.87 -14.29 8.41
CA ASN A 664 12.60 -13.88 7.20
C ASN A 664 11.67 -13.19 6.17
N ILE A 665 10.86 -12.23 6.61
CA ILE A 665 9.71 -11.71 5.87
C ILE A 665 10.19 -10.74 4.78
N GLY A 666 10.99 -9.73 5.13
CA GLY A 666 11.58 -8.80 4.15
C GLY A 666 13.02 -8.44 4.44
N SER A 667 13.63 -7.71 3.52
CA SER A 667 15.03 -7.26 3.59
C SER A 667 15.29 -6.40 4.84
N ARG A 668 14.32 -5.55 5.21
CA ARG A 668 14.41 -4.56 6.30
C ARG A 668 14.58 -5.18 7.70
N PRO A 669 15.44 -4.60 8.56
CA PRO A 669 15.47 -4.90 10.00
C PRO A 669 14.17 -4.50 10.70
N GLY A 670 13.76 -5.27 11.73
CA GLY A 670 12.48 -5.07 12.42
C GLY A 670 12.45 -4.06 13.57
N LYS A 671 13.56 -3.38 13.90
CA LYS A 671 13.66 -2.32 14.95
C LYS A 671 14.66 -1.25 14.52
N ARG A 672 14.53 -0.03 15.08
CA ARG A 672 15.54 1.03 15.00
C ARG A 672 16.48 0.87 16.23
N GLY A 673 17.72 0.42 16.04
CA GLY A 673 18.73 0.31 17.11
C GLY A 673 18.64 -0.92 18.05
N ASN A 674 19.58 -1.02 19.00
CA ASN A 674 19.80 -2.16 19.93
C ASN A 674 19.51 -1.84 21.43
N LYS A 675 18.56 -0.96 21.74
CA LYS A 675 18.24 -0.62 23.15
C LYS A 675 17.55 -1.78 23.89
N ALA A 676 17.87 -1.94 25.18
CA ALA A 676 17.40 -3.05 26.03
C ALA A 676 15.91 -2.96 26.44
N LYS A 677 15.31 -1.75 26.45
CA LYS A 677 13.90 -1.52 26.77
C LYS A 677 13.20 -0.87 25.57
N LEU A 678 12.15 -1.51 25.07
CA LEU A 678 11.34 -1.03 23.95
C LEU A 678 10.51 0.18 24.35
N THR A 679 10.56 1.25 23.56
CA THR A 679 9.62 2.38 23.65
C THR A 679 8.69 2.43 22.45
N LEU A 680 7.58 3.17 22.53
CA LEU A 680 6.63 3.30 21.42
C LEU A 680 7.25 3.92 20.17
N SER A 681 8.19 4.86 20.34
CA SER A 681 8.92 5.51 19.24
C SER A 681 9.89 4.55 18.53
N ASP A 682 10.36 3.50 19.21
CA ASP A 682 11.19 2.45 18.60
C ASP A 682 10.37 1.48 17.72
N LEU A 683 9.04 1.45 17.88
CA LEU A 683 8.14 0.59 17.13
C LEU A 683 7.73 1.21 15.79
N ARG A 684 8.00 0.46 14.72
CA ARG A 684 7.51 0.81 13.39
C ARG A 684 6.00 0.59 13.29
N ALA A 685 5.33 1.44 12.52
CA ALA A 685 3.89 1.38 12.36
C ALA A 685 3.37 0.03 11.81
N ILE A 686 4.15 -0.67 10.96
CA ILE A 686 3.78 -1.99 10.40
C ILE A 686 3.74 -3.07 11.49
N SER A 687 4.80 -3.21 12.29
CA SER A 687 4.85 -4.21 13.36
C SER A 687 3.88 -3.89 14.49
N PHE A 688 3.66 -2.60 14.77
CA PHE A 688 2.67 -2.14 15.74
C PHE A 688 1.25 -2.55 15.32
N VAL A 689 0.79 -2.14 14.13
CA VAL A 689 -0.56 -2.48 13.64
C VAL A 689 -0.73 -3.99 13.44
N GLY A 690 0.28 -4.64 12.86
CA GLY A 690 0.27 -6.08 12.62
C GLY A 690 0.11 -6.89 13.92
N SER A 691 0.77 -6.47 15.00
CA SER A 691 0.65 -7.15 16.30
C SER A 691 -0.77 -7.11 16.87
N TRP A 692 -1.44 -5.96 16.79
CA TRP A 692 -2.85 -5.83 17.19
C TRP A 692 -3.80 -6.65 16.32
N SER A 693 -3.47 -6.80 15.04
CA SER A 693 -4.26 -7.61 14.11
C SER A 693 -4.13 -9.10 14.36
N GLN A 694 -2.93 -9.59 14.69
CA GLN A 694 -2.74 -10.98 15.07
C GLN A 694 -3.44 -11.35 16.38
N LEU A 695 -3.60 -10.38 17.30
CA LEU A 695 -4.43 -10.54 18.48
C LEU A 695 -5.94 -10.51 18.17
N LYS A 696 -6.35 -10.18 16.94
CA LYS A 696 -7.75 -9.93 16.56
C LYS A 696 -8.43 -8.87 17.43
N GLN A 697 -7.67 -7.87 17.88
CA GLN A 697 -8.19 -6.77 18.70
C GLN A 697 -8.27 -5.44 17.95
N ASN A 698 -7.45 -5.26 16.89
CA ASN A 698 -7.42 -4.12 15.96
C ASN A 698 -7.55 -2.72 16.59
N VAL A 699 -6.96 -2.53 17.78
CA VAL A 699 -7.03 -1.28 18.57
C VAL A 699 -6.79 -0.01 17.73
N PRO A 700 -5.79 0.06 16.82
CA PRO A 700 -5.51 1.28 16.06
C PRO A 700 -6.65 1.74 15.13
N GLY A 701 -7.61 0.89 14.77
CA GLY A 701 -8.66 1.20 13.80
C GLY A 701 -9.93 1.83 14.39
N TYR A 702 -10.11 1.80 15.72
CA TYR A 702 -11.35 2.32 16.35
C TYR A 702 -11.22 2.87 17.76
N PHE A 703 -10.13 2.58 18.50
CA PHE A 703 -10.10 2.85 19.93
C PHE A 703 -10.28 4.35 20.25
N GLY A 704 -11.25 4.66 21.12
CA GLY A 704 -11.62 6.03 21.49
C GLY A 704 -12.89 6.55 20.81
N ILE A 705 -13.33 5.94 19.70
CA ILE A 705 -14.54 6.33 18.98
C ILE A 705 -15.79 6.15 19.84
N GLY A 706 -15.91 4.98 20.48
CA GLY A 706 -17.04 4.65 21.33
C GLY A 706 -17.16 5.63 22.49
N THR A 707 -16.05 5.85 23.20
CA THR A 707 -16.01 6.85 24.29
C THR A 707 -16.41 8.25 23.79
N ALA A 708 -15.84 8.73 22.69
CA ALA A 708 -16.12 10.08 22.18
C ALA A 708 -17.60 10.29 21.78
N ILE A 709 -18.17 9.33 21.05
CA ILE A 709 -19.58 9.37 20.63
C ILE A 709 -20.49 9.31 21.86
N LYS A 710 -20.20 8.44 22.83
CA LYS A 710 -20.98 8.30 24.06
C LYS A 710 -20.97 9.59 24.86
N THR A 711 -19.81 10.21 25.08
CA THR A 711 -19.69 11.48 25.81
C THR A 711 -20.54 12.58 25.17
N ILE A 712 -20.45 12.76 23.85
CA ILE A 712 -21.27 13.77 23.14
C ILE A 712 -22.76 13.42 23.23
N ARG A 713 -23.13 12.14 23.10
CA ARG A 713 -24.52 11.69 23.26
C ARG A 713 -25.09 12.03 24.64
N GLU A 714 -24.32 11.84 25.71
CA GLU A 714 -24.75 12.11 27.09
C GLU A 714 -25.02 13.60 27.36
N THR A 715 -24.48 14.50 26.54
CA THR A 715 -24.84 15.93 26.55
C THR A 715 -26.15 16.25 25.82
N GLY A 716 -26.90 15.23 25.34
CA GLY A 716 -28.15 15.39 24.61
C GLY A 716 -28.00 15.63 23.10
N ARG A 717 -26.77 15.56 22.56
CA ARG A 717 -26.43 15.96 21.18
C ARG A 717 -26.41 14.80 20.16
N LEU A 718 -27.12 13.70 20.44
CA LEU A 718 -27.19 12.53 19.52
C LEU A 718 -27.71 12.89 18.13
N ARG A 719 -28.67 13.83 18.02
CA ARG A 719 -29.21 14.27 16.73
C ARG A 719 -28.15 14.92 15.86
N GLU A 720 -27.22 15.67 16.45
CA GLU A 720 -26.11 16.30 15.72
C GLU A 720 -25.15 15.24 15.17
N LEU A 721 -24.81 14.22 15.96
CA LEU A 721 -23.96 13.10 15.54
C LEU A 721 -24.58 12.32 14.35
N LYS A 722 -25.86 11.98 14.45
CA LYS A 722 -26.59 11.32 13.35
C LYS A 722 -26.64 12.18 12.08
N LYS A 723 -26.85 13.49 12.25
CA LYS A 723 -26.83 14.45 11.16
C LYS A 723 -25.46 14.52 10.50
N MET A 724 -24.38 14.61 11.29
CA MET A 724 -22.99 14.61 10.80
C MET A 724 -22.66 13.33 10.03
N TYR A 725 -23.05 12.16 10.55
CA TYR A 725 -22.88 10.87 9.84
C TYR A 725 -23.59 10.84 8.48
N LYS A 726 -24.77 11.45 8.37
CA LYS A 726 -25.53 11.50 7.12
C LYS A 726 -24.97 12.52 6.12
N GLU A 727 -24.58 13.69 6.60
CA GLU A 727 -24.30 14.87 5.77
C GLU A 727 -22.81 15.09 5.46
N VAL A 728 -21.88 14.54 6.25
CA VAL A 728 -20.44 14.75 6.09
C VAL A 728 -19.79 13.49 5.51
N PRO A 729 -19.52 13.42 4.19
CA PRO A 729 -18.98 12.23 3.55
C PRO A 729 -17.65 11.78 4.14
N PHE A 730 -16.80 12.73 4.53
CA PHE A 730 -15.51 12.45 5.17
C PHE A 730 -15.69 11.68 6.49
N PHE A 731 -16.54 12.18 7.39
CA PHE A 731 -16.83 11.51 8.65
C PHE A 731 -17.47 10.14 8.43
N LYS A 732 -18.43 10.04 7.50
CA LYS A 732 -19.04 8.76 7.12
C LYS A 732 -18.01 7.74 6.62
N ALA A 733 -17.06 8.17 5.80
CA ALA A 733 -15.98 7.31 5.30
C ALA A 733 -15.10 6.81 6.43
N LEU A 734 -14.69 7.67 7.37
CA LEU A 734 -13.93 7.26 8.56
C LEU A 734 -14.69 6.23 9.40
N MET A 735 -15.98 6.47 9.68
CA MET A 735 -16.79 5.55 10.48
C MET A 735 -16.95 4.18 9.79
N HIS A 736 -17.14 4.14 8.46
CA HIS A 736 -17.18 2.87 7.72
C HIS A 736 -15.87 2.08 7.80
N ASN A 737 -14.73 2.78 7.69
CA ASN A 737 -13.43 2.15 7.84
C ASN A 737 -13.27 1.55 9.26
N SER A 738 -13.66 2.30 10.30
CA SER A 738 -13.65 1.77 11.67
C SER A 738 -14.61 0.59 11.86
N MET A 739 -15.79 0.60 11.25
CA MET A 739 -16.71 -0.54 11.26
C MET A 739 -16.07 -1.79 10.62
N MET A 740 -15.30 -1.61 9.55
CA MET A 740 -14.62 -2.73 8.90
C MET A 740 -13.47 -3.28 9.76
N SER A 741 -12.69 -2.41 10.40
CA SER A 741 -11.68 -2.82 11.39
C SER A 741 -12.31 -3.59 12.57
N LEU A 742 -13.46 -3.12 13.08
CA LEU A 742 -14.20 -3.78 14.16
C LEU A 742 -14.77 -5.14 13.74
N THR A 743 -15.22 -5.28 12.49
CA THR A 743 -15.73 -6.55 11.94
C THR A 743 -14.66 -7.64 11.92
N LYS A 744 -13.38 -7.25 11.86
CA LYS A 744 -12.23 -8.16 11.90
C LYS A 744 -11.75 -8.47 13.32
N CYS A 745 -12.34 -7.89 14.36
CA CYS A 745 -12.02 -8.22 15.74
C CYS A 745 -12.65 -9.56 16.16
N TYR A 746 -11.99 -10.27 17.05
CA TYR A 746 -12.49 -11.51 17.66
C TYR A 746 -11.87 -11.68 19.05
N PHE A 747 -12.45 -11.00 20.05
CA PHE A 747 -11.91 -10.94 21.41
C PHE A 747 -11.97 -12.29 22.14
N GLU A 748 -12.91 -13.16 21.75
CA GLU A 748 -13.07 -14.53 22.25
C GLU A 748 -11.76 -15.32 22.16
N LEU A 749 -10.97 -15.12 21.09
CA LEU A 749 -9.64 -15.71 20.89
C LEU A 749 -8.68 -15.44 22.05
N THR A 750 -8.79 -14.26 22.69
CA THR A 750 -7.90 -13.80 23.75
C THR A 750 -8.60 -13.67 25.10
N SER A 751 -9.84 -14.17 25.21
CA SER A 751 -10.69 -14.03 26.39
C SER A 751 -10.07 -14.62 27.66
N TYR A 752 -9.25 -15.67 27.53
CA TYR A 752 -8.48 -16.26 28.63
C TYR A 752 -7.54 -15.26 29.32
N MET A 753 -7.15 -14.17 28.66
CA MET A 753 -6.32 -13.12 29.25
C MET A 753 -7.08 -12.23 30.24
N LYS A 754 -8.41 -12.29 30.26
CA LYS A 754 -9.26 -11.49 31.16
C LYS A 754 -8.95 -11.75 32.63
N GLU A 755 -8.63 -12.99 32.97
CA GLU A 755 -8.35 -13.45 34.34
C GLU A 755 -6.83 -13.48 34.64
N ASP A 756 -6.00 -12.94 33.74
CA ASP A 756 -4.55 -12.83 33.94
C ASP A 756 -4.23 -11.81 35.03
N GLU A 757 -3.44 -12.20 36.05
CA GLU A 757 -3.12 -11.34 37.20
C GLU A 757 -2.46 -10.01 36.79
N LYS A 758 -1.70 -10.00 35.69
CA LYS A 758 -0.93 -8.83 35.25
C LYS A 758 -1.64 -8.04 34.17
N TYR A 759 -2.34 -8.72 33.25
CA TYR A 759 -2.89 -8.13 32.03
C TYR A 759 -4.41 -8.12 31.98
N GLY A 760 -5.11 -8.73 32.94
CA GLY A 760 -6.56 -8.88 32.95
C GLY A 760 -7.31 -7.56 32.95
N GLU A 761 -6.92 -6.61 33.82
CA GLU A 761 -7.53 -5.27 33.84
C GLU A 761 -7.29 -4.52 32.52
N PHE A 762 -6.08 -4.62 31.98
CA PHE A 762 -5.74 -3.98 30.71
C PHE A 762 -6.53 -4.57 29.54
N TRP A 763 -6.68 -5.89 29.48
CA TRP A 763 -7.55 -6.56 28.49
C TRP A 763 -9.00 -6.09 28.61
N ASN A 764 -9.52 -5.95 29.82
CA ASN A 764 -10.87 -5.46 30.06
C ASN A 764 -11.08 -4.01 29.59
N ILE A 765 -10.05 -3.15 29.67
CA ILE A 765 -10.10 -1.79 29.10
C ILE A 765 -10.29 -1.87 27.58
N LEU A 766 -9.52 -2.73 26.91
CA LEU A 766 -9.60 -2.94 25.46
C LEU A 766 -10.98 -3.46 25.04
N HIS A 767 -11.44 -4.51 25.71
CA HIS A 767 -12.72 -5.16 25.42
C HIS A 767 -13.92 -4.22 25.63
N LYS A 768 -13.92 -3.43 26.71
CA LYS A 768 -15.00 -2.45 26.97
C LYS A 768 -15.09 -1.38 25.88
N GLU A 769 -13.95 -0.87 25.40
CA GLU A 769 -13.96 0.13 24.33
C GLU A 769 -14.38 -0.47 22.98
N TYR A 770 -14.04 -1.74 22.72
CA TYR A 770 -14.51 -2.49 21.55
C TYR A 770 -16.03 -2.58 21.49
N GLU A 771 -16.65 -3.10 22.56
CA GLU A 771 -18.11 -3.22 22.64
C GLU A 771 -18.80 -1.86 22.56
N LEU A 772 -18.27 -0.85 23.27
CA LEU A 772 -18.81 0.51 23.23
C LEU A 772 -18.72 1.13 21.83
N SER A 773 -17.60 0.93 21.13
CA SER A 773 -17.42 1.46 19.77
C SER A 773 -18.40 0.84 18.79
N LYS A 774 -18.63 -0.48 18.90
CA LYS A 774 -19.63 -1.19 18.10
C LYS A 774 -21.04 -0.66 18.36
N GLU A 775 -21.45 -0.56 19.63
CA GLU A 775 -22.76 -0.02 20.02
C GLU A 775 -22.97 1.41 19.46
N MET A 776 -21.99 2.29 19.69
CA MET A 776 -22.11 3.70 19.32
C MET A 776 -22.12 3.91 17.80
N LEU A 777 -21.33 3.14 17.06
CA LEU A 777 -21.30 3.22 15.59
C LEU A 777 -22.63 2.75 14.97
N LEU A 778 -23.20 1.63 15.44
CA LEU A 778 -24.52 1.16 15.00
C LEU A 778 -25.60 2.18 15.35
N LEU A 779 -25.52 2.79 16.54
CA LEU A 779 -26.46 3.80 16.99
C LEU A 779 -26.49 5.02 16.06
N ILE A 780 -25.32 5.57 15.68
CA ILE A 780 -25.25 6.77 14.84
C ILE A 780 -25.54 6.48 13.37
N SER A 781 -25.21 5.28 12.89
CA SER A 781 -25.48 4.89 11.50
C SER A 781 -26.92 4.43 11.28
N GLY A 782 -27.56 3.88 12.31
CA GLY A 782 -28.86 3.22 12.21
C GLY A 782 -28.80 1.86 11.51
N TYR A 783 -27.64 1.19 11.53
CA TYR A 783 -27.49 -0.18 11.01
C TYR A 783 -27.74 -1.20 12.12
N ASP A 784 -28.17 -2.40 11.73
CA ASP A 784 -28.35 -3.53 12.65
C ASP A 784 -27.04 -4.30 12.85
N VAL A 785 -26.17 -4.30 11.84
CA VAL A 785 -24.88 -4.99 11.85
C VAL A 785 -23.78 -4.11 11.25
N LEU A 786 -22.55 -4.35 11.69
CA LEU A 786 -21.39 -3.68 11.10
C LEU A 786 -21.30 -4.01 9.60
N MET A 787 -20.90 -3.02 8.79
CA MET A 787 -20.78 -3.15 7.33
C MET A 787 -22.09 -3.59 6.63
N GLU A 788 -23.26 -3.21 7.13
CA GLU A 788 -24.55 -3.56 6.51
C GLU A 788 -24.64 -3.19 5.02
N ASN A 789 -24.08 -2.03 4.66
CA ASN A 789 -23.99 -1.52 3.30
C ASN A 789 -22.87 -2.15 2.45
N GLU A 790 -22.10 -3.10 2.99
CA GLU A 790 -20.99 -3.78 2.33
C GLU A 790 -21.03 -5.30 2.57
N ALA A 791 -22.22 -5.88 2.41
CA ALA A 791 -22.46 -7.30 2.69
C ALA A 791 -21.47 -8.26 2.01
N ILE A 792 -21.08 -8.05 0.73
CA ILE A 792 -20.10 -8.91 0.05
C ILE A 792 -18.73 -8.86 0.75
N SER A 793 -18.25 -7.67 1.08
CA SER A 793 -16.96 -7.52 1.77
C SER A 793 -17.02 -8.17 3.16
N ARG A 794 -18.15 -8.04 3.86
CA ARG A 794 -18.38 -8.73 5.14
C ARG A 794 -18.37 -10.25 5.00
N GLU A 795 -19.06 -10.81 4.01
CA GLU A 795 -19.04 -12.26 3.75
C GLU A 795 -17.65 -12.76 3.37
N SER A 796 -16.93 -12.03 2.52
CA SER A 796 -15.55 -12.38 2.15
C SER A 796 -14.62 -12.36 3.36
N ILE A 797 -14.72 -11.34 4.23
CA ILE A 797 -14.01 -11.30 5.51
C ILE A 797 -14.38 -12.55 6.34
N GLN A 798 -15.67 -12.85 6.51
CA GLN A 798 -16.12 -13.97 7.32
C GLN A 798 -15.58 -15.33 6.83
N ILE A 799 -15.55 -15.58 5.52
CA ILE A 799 -14.97 -16.81 4.96
C ILE A 799 -13.48 -16.89 5.27
N ARG A 800 -12.73 -15.80 5.10
CA ARG A 800 -11.29 -15.77 5.43
C ARG A 800 -11.03 -16.01 6.92
N GLU A 801 -11.79 -15.34 7.79
CA GLU A 801 -11.72 -15.55 9.23
C GLU A 801 -12.00 -17.01 9.60
N ASN A 802 -12.95 -17.67 8.93
CA ASN A 802 -13.21 -19.08 9.13
C ASN A 802 -12.02 -19.97 8.70
N ILE A 803 -11.39 -19.66 7.55
CA ILE A 803 -10.23 -20.40 7.04
C ILE A 803 -9.06 -20.31 8.03
N VAL A 804 -8.77 -19.12 8.59
CA VAL A 804 -7.61 -18.93 9.47
C VAL A 804 -7.86 -19.15 10.96
N LEU A 805 -9.10 -19.36 11.40
CA LEU A 805 -9.39 -19.60 12.81
C LEU A 805 -8.54 -20.73 13.43
N PRO A 806 -8.31 -21.88 12.77
CA PRO A 806 -7.40 -22.90 13.29
C PRO A 806 -5.96 -22.40 13.47
N LEU A 807 -5.45 -21.57 12.55
CA LEU A 807 -4.12 -20.97 12.66
C LEU A 807 -4.01 -20.04 13.86
N LEU A 808 -5.04 -19.23 14.12
CA LEU A 808 -5.09 -18.31 15.23
C LEU A 808 -5.09 -19.04 16.58
N VAL A 809 -5.86 -20.12 16.70
CA VAL A 809 -5.89 -20.96 17.90
C VAL A 809 -4.53 -21.64 18.13
N ILE A 810 -3.92 -22.21 17.08
CA ILE A 810 -2.57 -22.79 17.12
C ILE A 810 -1.53 -21.73 17.54
N GLN A 811 -1.63 -20.52 17.02
CA GLN A 811 -0.72 -19.42 17.36
C GLN A 811 -0.84 -19.03 18.84
N GLN A 812 -2.05 -18.88 19.36
CA GLN A 812 -2.28 -18.57 20.78
C GLN A 812 -1.82 -19.71 21.69
N TYR A 813 -2.08 -20.96 21.33
CA TYR A 813 -1.55 -22.12 22.05
C TYR A 813 -0.02 -22.10 22.10
N ALA A 814 0.65 -21.88 20.97
CA ALA A 814 2.09 -21.81 20.92
C ALA A 814 2.66 -20.68 21.79
N LEU A 815 2.04 -19.50 21.77
CA LEU A 815 2.42 -18.38 22.66
C LEU A 815 2.27 -18.75 24.15
N GLN A 816 1.19 -19.46 24.52
CA GLN A 816 0.97 -19.92 25.90
C GLN A 816 2.02 -20.95 26.33
N ARG A 817 2.31 -21.96 25.50
CA ARG A 817 3.36 -22.97 25.77
C ARG A 817 4.73 -22.34 25.94
N ILE A 818 5.07 -21.33 25.14
CA ILE A 818 6.31 -20.56 25.28
C ILE A 818 6.35 -19.83 26.63
N GLY A 819 5.24 -19.20 27.03
CA GLY A 819 5.11 -18.51 28.32
C GLY A 819 5.23 -19.46 29.53
N GLN A 820 4.86 -20.73 29.37
CA GLN A 820 4.96 -21.79 30.37
C GLN A 820 6.35 -22.47 30.43
N ASN A 821 7.35 -21.97 29.69
CA ASN A 821 8.71 -22.52 29.64
C ASN A 821 8.79 -24.00 29.20
N THR A 822 8.01 -24.39 28.18
CA THR A 822 8.12 -25.72 27.53
C THR A 822 9.55 -26.05 27.07
N THR A 823 9.92 -27.35 27.11
CA THR A 823 11.19 -27.87 26.59
C THR A 823 11.29 -27.76 25.06
N TYR A 824 10.17 -27.63 24.35
CA TYR A 824 10.11 -27.48 22.88
C TYR A 824 10.00 -26.02 22.42
N LYS A 825 10.49 -25.06 23.23
CA LYS A 825 10.32 -23.61 23.00
C LYS A 825 10.65 -23.19 21.57
N GLU A 826 11.78 -23.64 21.01
CA GLU A 826 12.19 -23.27 19.65
C GLU A 826 11.20 -23.72 18.56
N LEU A 827 10.57 -24.89 18.74
CA LEU A 827 9.59 -25.40 17.77
C LEU A 827 8.28 -24.59 17.85
N TYR A 828 7.83 -24.22 19.04
CA TYR A 828 6.69 -23.33 19.20
C TYR A 828 6.97 -21.92 18.67
N GLU A 829 8.18 -21.38 18.84
CA GLU A 829 8.56 -20.11 18.23
C GLU A 829 8.50 -20.18 16.69
N LYS A 830 8.88 -21.32 16.10
CA LYS A 830 8.69 -21.58 14.67
C LYS A 830 7.21 -21.68 14.29
N ILE A 831 6.34 -22.27 15.11
CA ILE A 831 4.89 -22.28 14.90
C ILE A 831 4.32 -20.86 14.90
N VAL A 832 4.66 -20.04 15.89
CA VAL A 832 4.22 -18.62 15.95
C VAL A 832 4.69 -17.88 14.72
N THR A 833 5.95 -18.11 14.33
CA THR A 833 6.51 -17.51 13.12
C THR A 833 5.75 -17.97 11.89
N ARG A 834 5.48 -19.26 11.69
CA ARG A 834 4.78 -19.78 10.49
C ARG A 834 3.31 -19.37 10.43
N SER A 835 2.59 -19.45 11.54
CA SER A 835 1.18 -19.00 11.61
C SER A 835 1.05 -17.51 11.29
N LEU A 836 2.02 -16.67 11.70
CA LEU A 836 2.08 -15.26 11.33
C LEU A 836 2.05 -15.05 9.81
N TYR A 837 2.76 -15.87 9.02
CA TYR A 837 2.74 -15.81 7.55
C TYR A 837 1.32 -16.06 7.01
N GLY A 838 0.71 -17.19 7.41
CA GLY A 838 -0.62 -17.58 6.96
C GLY A 838 -1.69 -16.55 7.33
N ASN A 839 -1.66 -16.07 8.57
CA ASN A 839 -2.63 -15.10 9.07
C ASN A 839 -2.53 -13.75 8.35
N ILE A 840 -1.31 -13.26 8.07
CA ILE A 840 -1.14 -11.98 7.37
C ILE A 840 -1.62 -12.09 5.91
N ASN A 841 -1.32 -13.19 5.20
CA ASN A 841 -1.85 -13.42 3.85
C ASN A 841 -3.38 -13.34 3.83
N ALA A 842 -4.04 -14.07 4.75
CA ALA A 842 -5.49 -14.09 4.81
C ALA A 842 -6.10 -12.74 5.24
N SER A 843 -5.45 -12.02 6.15
CA SER A 843 -6.03 -10.77 6.68
C SER A 843 -6.05 -9.65 5.64
N ARG A 844 -5.26 -9.74 4.55
CA ARG A 844 -5.02 -8.67 3.57
C ARG A 844 -4.68 -7.35 4.30
N ASN A 845 -5.62 -6.39 4.31
CA ASN A 845 -5.53 -5.18 5.13
C ASN A 845 -6.00 -5.48 6.56
N SER A 846 -5.05 -5.53 7.48
CA SER A 846 -5.18 -6.07 8.84
C SER A 846 -5.72 -5.10 9.89
N ALA A 847 -5.64 -3.80 9.63
CA ALA A 847 -6.45 -2.79 10.28
C ALA A 847 -7.27 -2.14 9.18
#